data_AF-A0A3M1T112-F1
#
_entry.id   AF-A0A3M1T112-F1
#
_cell.length_a   1.000
_cell.length_b   1.000
_cell.length_c   1.000
_cell.angle_alpha   90.00
_cell.angle_beta   90.00
_cell.angle_gamma   90.00
#
_symmetry.space_group_name_H-M   'P 1'
#
loop_
_entity.id
_entity.type
_entity.pdbx_description
1 polymer ?
#
loop_
_entity_poly.entity_id
_entity_poly.type
_entity_poly.pdbx_seq_one_letter_code
_entity_poly.pdbx_strand_id
1 'polypeptide(L)'
;MNRFAPSSIQAINAAMQKDNPFEGHSTVSEREIWGRACPDLLELNIHASTVIWQAIKQVGSPLHSVRAIAFLAEPGMGKSHLLSRICHQLQARGNGLFIYINAQQFTDTSLIRQQFLYAIVNSLKYTGSQGIMQWQELALFPLEQALSISRSDSLRLDPKRLIEKLNEQSLAKNQAWINQVTDILFKAQPDIENPDLLRAIIWMLCNSQAPYARHWIAGRSIAQWKLDEVGLSDRTGENREALAWEMTVQLLQTICQYLPVVIAFDRLESDDINEAVVKKEQVVASLIKRLSDNLCQMQYPYGVVLVSTMTPMTWYEKIIPFLGKFSNYVSGPNEPISLSSIDSHTLREVLAQWLVDFYLENHLIPSNPLYPFEYYQIQALIRENLTLKDAIDWFADNFKPIEVDPIEKVERVFQQLLERNWFLSLHSDFEIANALSFSFQTLVGQTIAQFKIERVTDEIEPKQENQNYIQFKIVGIQKERRSSIGIAVSQSRNGRTVGAVLKRLLRGDVFGLTRTCLIRSKTLKISPTWKAYPEFETWQNRERGLWVDVNLKEMIPLLVLCEMYERCELYQLTEAQILEFIDRTQILDNHPTLEAIVQPPPDDTPETASEMDNTYSQSSQTPTPSTLTDPLCDDPPYSFQQDEL
;
A
#
# COMPACT_ATOMS: atom_id res chain seq x y z
N MET A 1 11.77 7.26 12.74
CA MET A 1 10.97 6.04 12.50
C MET A 1 10.94 5.23 13.78
N ASN A 2 9.80 5.18 14.46
CA ASN A 2 9.60 4.36 15.65
C ASN A 2 9.69 2.88 15.25
N ARG A 3 10.59 2.14 15.90
CA ARG A 3 10.80 0.71 15.72
C ARG A 3 9.68 -0.07 16.44
N PHE A 4 8.50 -0.12 15.86
CA PHE A 4 7.50 -1.13 16.23
C PHE A 4 7.68 -2.35 15.31
N ALA A 5 7.62 -3.55 15.88
CA ALA A 5 7.67 -4.78 15.10
C ALA A 5 6.43 -4.88 14.20
N PRO A 6 6.55 -5.37 12.95
CA PRO A 6 5.41 -5.55 12.08
C PRO A 6 4.41 -6.56 12.69
N SER A 7 3.12 -6.34 12.44
CA SER A 7 2.04 -7.25 12.82
C SER A 7 2.22 -8.62 12.14
N SER A 8 1.69 -9.66 12.77
CA SER A 8 1.77 -11.01 12.20
C SER A 8 0.98 -11.10 10.89
N ILE A 9 1.47 -11.88 9.93
CA ILE A 9 0.77 -12.11 8.65
C ILE A 9 -0.62 -12.68 8.88
N GLN A 10 -0.82 -13.50 9.92
CA GLN A 10 -2.13 -14.02 10.30
C GLN A 10 -3.13 -12.91 10.69
N ALA A 11 -2.67 -11.90 11.44
CA ALA A 11 -3.51 -10.77 11.82
C ALA A 11 -3.88 -9.90 10.61
N ILE A 12 -2.91 -9.68 9.71
CA ILE A 12 -3.17 -8.95 8.46
C ILE A 12 -4.12 -9.72 7.55
N ASN A 13 -3.88 -11.01 7.32
CA ASN A 13 -4.76 -11.89 6.54
C ASN A 13 -6.19 -11.93 7.09
N ALA A 14 -6.36 -11.98 8.42
CA ALA A 14 -7.69 -11.93 9.04
C ALA A 14 -8.41 -10.59 8.80
N ALA A 15 -7.68 -9.46 8.83
CA ALA A 15 -8.25 -8.17 8.48
C ALA A 15 -8.62 -8.09 6.99
N MET A 16 -7.76 -8.60 6.11
CA MET A 16 -8.02 -8.65 4.66
C MET A 16 -9.24 -9.50 4.29
N GLN A 17 -9.52 -10.57 5.05
CA GLN A 17 -10.74 -11.37 4.87
C GLN A 17 -12.02 -10.63 5.29
N LYS A 18 -11.88 -9.70 6.24
CA LYS A 18 -13.01 -8.98 6.82
C LYS A 18 -13.41 -7.78 5.97
N ASP A 19 -12.42 -7.07 5.43
CA ASP A 19 -12.65 -5.80 4.73
C ASP A 19 -11.63 -5.59 3.62
N ASN A 20 -12.10 -5.10 2.47
CA ASN A 20 -11.30 -4.83 1.29
C ASN A 20 -11.36 -3.32 0.99
N PRO A 21 -10.26 -2.57 1.22
CA PRO A 21 -10.27 -1.12 1.09
C PRO A 21 -10.35 -0.63 -0.36
N PHE A 22 -10.28 -1.52 -1.35
CA PHE A 22 -10.38 -1.19 -2.77
C PHE A 22 -11.79 -1.44 -3.35
N GLU A 23 -12.61 -2.23 -2.66
CA GLU A 23 -13.87 -2.73 -3.20
C GLU A 23 -14.90 -1.59 -3.37
N GLY A 24 -15.46 -1.46 -4.58
CA GLY A 24 -16.47 -0.45 -4.88
C GLY A 24 -15.95 0.98 -5.10
N HIS A 25 -14.64 1.21 -4.98
CA HIS A 25 -14.04 2.55 -5.08
C HIS A 25 -13.46 2.91 -6.47
N SER A 26 -13.62 2.04 -7.47
CA SER A 26 -13.14 2.31 -8.84
C SER A 26 -13.94 3.39 -9.57
N THR A 27 -15.19 3.63 -9.15
CA THR A 27 -16.03 4.71 -9.65
C THR A 27 -16.44 5.66 -8.54
N VAL A 28 -16.10 6.94 -8.70
CA VAL A 28 -16.53 7.99 -7.76
C VAL A 28 -17.97 8.42 -8.08
N SER A 29 -18.86 8.22 -7.12
CA SER A 29 -20.25 8.70 -7.11
C SER A 29 -20.35 10.13 -6.58
N GLU A 30 -21.50 10.79 -6.80
CA GLU A 30 -21.73 12.14 -6.26
C GLU A 30 -21.53 12.18 -4.74
N ARG A 31 -21.99 11.16 -4.01
CA ARG A 31 -21.84 11.13 -2.54
C ARG A 31 -20.37 11.08 -2.11
N GLU A 32 -19.53 10.41 -2.89
CA GLU A 32 -18.10 10.27 -2.61
C GLU A 32 -17.31 11.52 -2.98
N ILE A 33 -17.80 12.34 -3.93
CA ILE A 33 -17.20 13.65 -4.22
C ILE A 33 -17.26 14.58 -3.00
N TRP A 34 -18.34 14.48 -2.22
CA TRP A 34 -18.58 15.28 -1.02
C TRP A 34 -18.12 14.62 0.27
N GLY A 35 -17.73 13.33 0.22
CA GLY A 35 -17.47 12.50 1.38
C GLY A 35 -16.02 12.04 1.46
N ARG A 36 -15.60 11.60 2.65
CA ARG A 36 -14.21 11.14 2.88
C ARG A 36 -13.87 9.76 2.29
N ALA A 37 -14.79 9.14 1.56
CA ALA A 37 -14.61 7.81 0.98
C ALA A 37 -13.61 7.80 -0.18
N CYS A 38 -13.36 8.95 -0.80
CA CYS A 38 -12.34 9.12 -1.85
C CYS A 38 -11.14 9.87 -1.25
N PRO A 39 -9.92 9.29 -1.20
CA PRO A 39 -8.77 9.97 -0.65
C PRO A 39 -8.34 11.11 -1.57
N ASP A 40 -7.76 12.15 -0.97
CA ASP A 40 -7.18 13.26 -1.69
C ASP A 40 -5.80 12.85 -2.23
N LEU A 41 -5.78 12.29 -3.44
CA LEU A 41 -4.54 11.93 -4.15
C LEU A 41 -3.81 13.22 -4.59
N LEU A 42 -2.81 13.67 -3.82
CA LEU A 42 -2.19 15.00 -4.00
C LEU A 42 -1.39 15.13 -5.30
N GLU A 43 -0.66 14.09 -5.72
CA GLU A 43 0.18 14.13 -6.92
C GLU A 43 -0.63 13.90 -8.22
N LEU A 44 -1.72 13.10 -8.13
CA LEU A 44 -2.55 12.79 -9.30
C LEU A 44 -3.09 14.07 -9.94
N ASN A 45 -2.70 14.36 -11.18
CA ASN A 45 -3.11 15.57 -11.90
C ASN A 45 -2.86 16.86 -11.10
N ILE A 46 -1.73 16.98 -10.40
CA ILE A 46 -1.38 18.16 -9.59
C ILE A 46 -1.36 19.45 -10.43
N HIS A 47 -0.93 19.35 -11.69
CA HIS A 47 -0.95 20.46 -12.66
C HIS A 47 -2.37 21.00 -12.86
N ALA A 48 -3.36 20.12 -12.96
CA ALA A 48 -4.76 20.49 -13.13
C ALA A 48 -5.32 21.20 -11.88
N SER A 49 -5.05 20.67 -10.68
CA SER A 49 -5.47 21.34 -9.44
C SER A 49 -4.82 22.71 -9.28
N THR A 50 -3.55 22.86 -9.69
CA THR A 50 -2.83 24.13 -9.59
C THR A 50 -3.50 25.21 -10.42
N VAL A 51 -3.95 24.88 -11.64
CA VAL A 51 -4.67 25.83 -12.50
C VAL A 51 -6.00 26.25 -11.89
N ILE A 52 -6.77 25.32 -11.32
CA ILE A 52 -8.03 25.65 -10.64
C ILE A 52 -7.77 26.61 -9.48
N TRP A 53 -6.75 26.35 -8.66
CA TRP A 53 -6.40 27.24 -7.53
C TRP A 53 -5.94 28.62 -7.97
N GLN A 54 -5.20 28.71 -9.07
CA GLN A 54 -4.85 30.00 -9.66
C GLN A 54 -6.09 30.74 -10.15
N ALA A 55 -7.04 30.05 -10.78
CA ALA A 55 -8.29 30.64 -11.22
C ALA A 55 -9.15 31.13 -10.04
N ILE A 56 -9.25 30.36 -8.96
CA ILE A 56 -9.96 30.76 -7.72
C ILE A 56 -9.35 32.06 -7.16
N LYS A 57 -8.01 32.16 -7.10
CA LYS A 57 -7.33 33.39 -6.66
C LYS A 57 -7.62 34.58 -7.58
N GLN A 58 -7.66 34.35 -8.89
CA GLN A 58 -7.92 35.40 -9.88
C GLN A 58 -9.35 35.93 -9.77
N VAL A 59 -10.34 35.04 -9.61
CA VAL A 59 -11.74 35.46 -9.40
C VAL A 59 -12.01 35.98 -8.00
N GLY A 60 -11.01 35.96 -7.10
CA GLY A 60 -11.03 36.69 -5.83
C GLY A 60 -10.76 38.19 -5.98
N SER A 61 -10.60 38.67 -7.21
CA SER A 61 -10.42 40.08 -7.55
C SER A 61 -11.56 40.55 -8.45
N PRO A 62 -12.09 41.78 -8.27
CA PRO A 62 -13.14 42.35 -9.12
C PRO A 62 -12.71 42.54 -10.59
N LEU A 63 -11.44 42.32 -10.93
CA LEU A 63 -10.92 42.36 -12.29
C LEU A 63 -11.31 41.14 -13.13
N HIS A 64 -11.67 40.02 -12.49
CA HIS A 64 -11.98 38.77 -13.18
C HIS A 64 -13.27 38.16 -12.63
N SER A 65 -14.38 38.43 -13.31
CA SER A 65 -15.71 37.91 -12.94
C SER A 65 -15.88 36.42 -13.28
N VAL A 66 -15.22 35.92 -14.34
CA VAL A 66 -15.33 34.51 -14.76
C VAL A 66 -14.01 33.94 -15.23
N ARG A 67 -13.73 32.68 -14.85
CA ARG A 67 -12.67 31.85 -15.43
C ARG A 67 -13.24 30.49 -15.84
N ALA A 68 -13.24 30.21 -17.13
CA ALA A 68 -13.59 28.88 -17.66
C ALA A 68 -12.33 28.04 -17.87
N ILE A 69 -12.40 26.75 -17.51
CA ILE A 69 -11.34 25.76 -17.66
C ILE A 69 -11.99 24.45 -18.13
N ALA A 70 -11.42 23.85 -19.18
CA ALA A 70 -11.81 22.51 -19.62
C ALA A 70 -10.67 21.51 -19.37
N PHE A 71 -11.02 20.34 -18.84
CA PHE A 71 -10.12 19.21 -18.68
C PHE A 71 -10.52 18.08 -19.62
N LEU A 72 -9.56 17.58 -20.40
CA LEU A 72 -9.73 16.45 -21.30
C LEU A 72 -9.11 15.20 -20.71
N ALA A 73 -9.89 14.15 -20.59
CA ALA A 73 -9.38 12.86 -20.14
C ALA A 73 -10.28 11.71 -20.56
N GLU A 74 -9.69 10.56 -20.85
CA GLU A 74 -10.44 9.33 -21.09
C GLU A 74 -11.16 8.86 -19.81
N PRO A 75 -12.15 7.95 -19.94
CA PRO A 75 -12.74 7.27 -18.79
C PRO A 75 -11.64 6.64 -17.90
N GLY A 76 -11.79 6.76 -16.58
CA GLY A 76 -10.82 6.16 -15.63
C GLY A 76 -9.54 6.96 -15.39
N MET A 77 -9.34 8.14 -15.98
CA MET A 77 -8.13 8.98 -15.74
C MET A 77 -8.21 9.93 -14.52
N GLY A 78 -9.18 9.74 -13.62
CA GLY A 78 -9.27 10.51 -12.37
C GLY A 78 -9.95 11.88 -12.47
N LYS A 79 -10.86 12.10 -13.45
CA LYS A 79 -11.67 13.33 -13.56
C LYS A 79 -12.43 13.65 -12.26
N SER A 80 -13.23 12.70 -11.77
CA SER A 80 -14.02 12.89 -10.55
C SER A 80 -13.16 12.95 -9.28
N HIS A 81 -12.00 12.25 -9.25
CA HIS A 81 -11.00 12.38 -8.18
C HIS A 81 -10.44 13.81 -8.09
N LEU A 82 -10.10 14.42 -9.22
CA LEU A 82 -9.68 15.82 -9.27
C LEU A 82 -10.74 16.74 -8.67
N LEU A 83 -12.02 16.56 -9.05
CA LEU A 83 -13.13 17.38 -8.55
C LEU A 83 -13.39 17.18 -7.04
N SER A 84 -13.35 15.94 -6.56
CA SER A 84 -13.47 15.61 -5.13
C SER A 84 -12.36 16.27 -4.30
N ARG A 85 -11.11 16.19 -4.77
CA ARG A 85 -9.98 16.88 -4.11
C ARG A 85 -10.18 18.40 -4.03
N ILE A 86 -10.66 19.04 -5.10
CA ILE A 86 -10.95 20.48 -5.07
C ILE A 86 -12.08 20.79 -4.07
N CYS A 87 -13.12 19.97 -4.03
CA CYS A 87 -14.21 20.08 -3.06
C CYS A 87 -13.69 20.01 -1.62
N HIS A 88 -12.95 18.95 -1.27
CA HIS A 88 -12.40 18.75 0.07
C HIS A 88 -11.45 19.87 0.49
N GLN A 89 -10.59 20.33 -0.42
CA GLN A 89 -9.68 21.43 -0.13
C GLN A 89 -10.40 22.79 0.03
N LEU A 90 -11.52 23.03 -0.69
CA LEU A 90 -12.37 24.19 -0.47
C LEU A 90 -13.07 24.12 0.89
N GLN A 91 -13.61 22.95 1.26
CA GLN A 91 -14.18 22.71 2.59
C GLN A 91 -13.12 22.92 3.69
N ALA A 92 -11.90 22.42 3.52
CA ALA A 92 -10.86 22.57 4.53
C ALA A 92 -10.38 24.04 4.71
N ARG A 93 -10.37 24.83 3.62
CA ARG A 93 -9.81 26.19 3.63
C ARG A 93 -10.85 27.30 3.88
N GLY A 94 -12.11 27.08 3.51
CA GLY A 94 -13.18 28.08 3.65
C GLY A 94 -13.08 29.28 2.69
N ASN A 95 -12.38 29.12 1.58
CA ASN A 95 -12.07 30.22 0.65
C ASN A 95 -12.99 30.26 -0.59
N GLY A 96 -14.14 29.57 -0.55
CA GLY A 96 -15.11 29.56 -1.66
C GLY A 96 -16.16 28.46 -1.52
N LEU A 97 -17.19 28.53 -2.36
CA LEU A 97 -18.23 27.51 -2.46
C LEU A 97 -17.97 26.58 -3.63
N PHE A 98 -18.33 25.30 -3.46
CA PHE A 98 -18.26 24.30 -4.52
C PHE A 98 -19.67 23.92 -4.98
N ILE A 99 -19.86 23.82 -6.30
CA ILE A 99 -21.08 23.35 -6.94
C ILE A 99 -20.71 22.21 -7.88
N TYR A 100 -21.20 21.01 -7.61
CA TYR A 100 -21.02 19.83 -8.45
C TYR A 100 -22.25 19.60 -9.33
N ILE A 101 -22.01 19.35 -10.62
CA ILE A 101 -23.04 19.13 -11.61
C ILE A 101 -22.68 17.91 -12.44
N ASN A 102 -23.39 16.82 -12.23
CA ASN A 102 -23.33 15.66 -13.11
C ASN A 102 -24.15 15.96 -14.37
N ALA A 103 -23.51 16.19 -15.52
CA ALA A 103 -24.21 16.49 -16.76
C ALA A 103 -25.12 15.35 -17.22
N GLN A 104 -24.83 14.10 -16.84
CA GLN A 104 -25.69 12.95 -17.15
C GLN A 104 -27.04 13.00 -16.45
N GLN A 105 -27.19 13.75 -15.34
CA GLN A 105 -28.48 13.89 -14.66
C GLN A 105 -29.53 14.66 -15.48
N PHE A 106 -29.10 15.39 -16.52
CA PHE A 106 -30.02 16.15 -17.35
C PHE A 106 -30.80 15.23 -18.29
N THR A 107 -32.09 15.05 -18.03
CA THR A 107 -32.93 14.08 -18.75
C THR A 107 -33.70 14.69 -19.90
N ASP A 108 -34.04 15.98 -19.79
CA ASP A 108 -34.83 16.72 -20.77
C ASP A 108 -34.10 18.01 -21.14
N THR A 109 -33.67 18.11 -22.40
CA THR A 109 -32.94 19.26 -22.94
C THR A 109 -33.81 20.52 -23.05
N SER A 110 -35.14 20.38 -23.07
CA SER A 110 -36.07 21.51 -23.08
C SER A 110 -36.22 22.19 -21.72
N LEU A 111 -35.92 21.45 -20.63
CA LEU A 111 -35.99 21.91 -19.24
C LEU A 111 -34.59 22.08 -18.62
N ILE A 112 -33.57 22.32 -19.45
CA ILE A 112 -32.17 22.31 -19.03
C ILE A 112 -31.88 23.40 -17.99
N ARG A 113 -32.51 24.58 -18.07
CA ARG A 113 -32.22 25.69 -17.15
C ARG A 113 -32.85 25.42 -15.79
N GLN A 114 -34.06 24.86 -15.76
CA GLN A 114 -34.69 24.41 -14.53
C GLN A 114 -33.88 23.29 -13.85
N GLN A 115 -33.42 22.30 -14.63
CA GLN A 115 -32.61 21.21 -14.08
C GLN A 115 -31.23 21.71 -13.60
N PHE A 116 -30.65 22.70 -14.28
CA PHE A 116 -29.42 23.36 -13.85
C PHE A 116 -29.58 24.12 -12.52
N LEU A 117 -30.63 24.94 -12.40
CA LEU A 117 -30.95 25.61 -11.15
C LEU A 117 -31.15 24.61 -10.01
N TYR A 118 -31.87 23.52 -10.28
CA TYR A 118 -32.07 22.45 -9.30
C TYR A 118 -30.75 21.80 -8.87
N ALA A 119 -29.82 21.56 -9.81
CA ALA A 119 -28.50 21.03 -9.52
C ALA A 119 -27.68 21.96 -8.61
N ILE A 120 -27.66 23.27 -8.91
CA ILE A 120 -27.01 24.28 -8.06
C ILE A 120 -27.59 24.25 -6.64
N VAL A 121 -28.92 24.33 -6.52
CA VAL A 121 -29.60 24.40 -5.22
C VAL A 121 -29.35 23.14 -4.39
N ASN A 122 -29.35 21.98 -5.04
CA ASN A 122 -29.03 20.72 -4.40
C ASN A 122 -27.57 20.63 -3.97
N SER A 123 -26.63 21.11 -4.77
CA SER A 123 -25.21 21.05 -4.44
C SER A 123 -24.86 21.88 -3.20
N LEU A 124 -25.56 23.00 -2.98
CA LEU A 124 -25.36 23.85 -1.80
C LEU A 124 -25.89 23.24 -0.49
N LYS A 125 -26.57 22.07 -0.54
CA LYS A 125 -27.01 21.34 0.66
C LYS A 125 -25.87 20.61 1.38
N TYR A 126 -24.77 20.33 0.68
CA TYR A 126 -23.67 19.57 1.24
C TYR A 126 -22.89 20.43 2.25
N THR A 127 -22.11 19.75 3.10
CA THR A 127 -21.32 20.39 4.16
C THR A 127 -20.27 21.32 3.56
N GLY A 128 -20.13 22.52 4.12
CA GLY A 128 -19.10 23.49 3.78
C GLY A 128 -17.93 23.46 4.76
N SER A 129 -17.24 24.59 4.86
CA SER A 129 -16.01 24.73 5.63
C SER A 129 -16.14 24.83 7.15
N GLN A 130 -17.30 25.25 7.63
CA GLN A 130 -17.61 25.43 9.05
C GLN A 130 -18.30 24.19 9.65
N GLY A 131 -18.37 23.09 8.89
CA GLY A 131 -19.02 21.85 9.31
C GLY A 131 -20.56 21.96 9.37
N ILE A 132 -21.14 22.96 8.70
CA ILE A 132 -22.57 23.17 8.49
C ILE A 132 -22.87 23.14 6.97
N MET A 133 -24.12 23.24 6.53
CA MET A 133 -24.43 23.23 5.10
C MET A 133 -23.88 24.49 4.39
N GLN A 134 -23.42 24.39 3.14
CA GLN A 134 -22.98 25.57 2.36
C GLN A 134 -24.08 26.65 2.28
N TRP A 135 -25.35 26.24 2.20
CA TRP A 135 -26.50 27.16 2.31
C TRP A 135 -26.51 27.98 3.61
N GLN A 136 -26.15 27.35 4.73
CA GLN A 136 -26.11 28.01 6.03
C GLN A 136 -24.88 28.92 6.12
N GLU A 137 -23.73 28.51 5.58
CA GLU A 137 -22.54 29.38 5.48
C GLU A 137 -22.84 30.63 4.67
N LEU A 138 -23.48 30.46 3.51
CA LEU A 138 -23.91 31.57 2.66
C LEU A 138 -24.84 32.53 3.42
N ALA A 139 -25.76 32.01 4.24
CA ALA A 139 -26.72 32.82 4.99
C ALA A 139 -26.10 33.62 6.14
N LEU A 140 -24.92 33.23 6.63
CA LEU A 140 -24.23 33.95 7.69
C LEU A 140 -23.63 35.27 7.22
N PHE A 141 -23.12 35.35 5.99
CA PHE A 141 -22.55 36.59 5.45
C PHE A 141 -23.51 37.78 5.43
N PRO A 142 -24.72 37.68 4.83
CA PRO A 142 -25.68 38.78 4.88
C PRO A 142 -26.14 39.04 6.32
N LEU A 143 -26.22 38.03 7.18
CA LEU A 143 -26.56 38.23 8.58
C LEU A 143 -25.50 39.04 9.34
N GLU A 144 -24.23 38.69 9.19
CA GLU A 144 -23.10 39.41 9.80
C GLU A 144 -23.05 40.86 9.30
N GLN A 145 -23.31 41.07 8.00
CA GLN A 145 -23.46 42.40 7.42
C GLN A 145 -24.59 43.16 8.12
N ALA A 146 -25.79 42.59 8.24
CA ALA A 146 -26.93 43.23 8.90
C ALA A 146 -26.62 43.59 10.37
N LEU A 147 -25.93 42.70 11.08
CA LEU A 147 -25.56 42.91 12.48
C LEU A 147 -24.51 44.01 12.64
N SER A 148 -23.51 44.07 11.75
CA SER A 148 -22.49 45.15 11.76
C SER A 148 -23.09 46.53 11.49
N ILE A 149 -24.18 46.60 10.71
CA ILE A 149 -24.94 47.84 10.48
C ILE A 149 -25.75 48.23 11.72
N SER A 150 -26.34 47.24 12.41
CA SER A 150 -27.23 47.48 13.55
C SER A 150 -26.52 47.65 14.89
N ARG A 151 -25.28 47.15 15.05
CA ARG A 151 -24.52 47.14 16.31
C ARG A 151 -23.07 47.54 16.05
N SER A 152 -22.54 48.45 16.86
CA SER A 152 -21.19 48.99 16.73
C SER A 152 -20.05 47.99 17.04
N ASP A 153 -20.36 46.88 17.70
CA ASP A 153 -19.38 45.83 18.03
C ASP A 153 -19.48 44.66 17.03
N SER A 154 -18.34 44.28 16.48
CA SER A 154 -18.18 43.12 15.59
C SER A 154 -18.37 41.80 16.35
N LEU A 155 -19.62 41.42 16.55
CA LEU A 155 -19.96 40.15 17.17
C LEU A 155 -19.63 39.01 16.21
N ARG A 156 -18.54 38.28 16.45
CA ARG A 156 -18.30 37.00 15.75
C ARG A 156 -19.38 36.02 16.18
N LEU A 157 -20.23 35.63 15.24
CA LEU A 157 -21.25 34.61 15.48
C LEU A 157 -20.58 33.23 15.53
N ASP A 158 -20.97 32.42 16.50
CA ASP A 158 -20.75 30.98 16.42
C ASP A 158 -21.89 30.38 15.57
N PRO A 159 -21.60 29.89 14.34
CA PRO A 159 -22.59 29.39 13.40
C PRO A 159 -23.49 28.31 14.01
N LYS A 160 -22.89 27.37 14.75
CA LYS A 160 -23.60 26.19 15.28
C LYS A 160 -24.56 26.60 16.39
N ARG A 161 -24.09 27.43 17.32
CA ARG A 161 -24.93 27.98 18.39
C ARG A 161 -26.07 28.83 17.88
N LEU A 162 -25.85 29.60 16.80
CA LEU A 162 -26.92 30.39 16.19
C LEU A 162 -28.00 29.48 15.61
N ILE A 163 -27.61 28.47 14.83
CA ILE A 163 -28.55 27.51 14.23
C ILE A 163 -29.32 26.76 15.32
N GLU A 164 -28.64 26.28 16.37
CA GLU A 164 -29.27 25.65 17.53
C GLU A 164 -30.31 26.57 18.17
N LYS A 165 -29.94 27.82 18.45
CA LYS A 165 -30.84 28.82 19.04
C LYS A 165 -32.06 29.09 18.16
N LEU A 166 -31.89 29.20 16.84
CA LEU A 166 -33.01 29.42 15.91
C LEU A 166 -33.93 28.19 15.85
N ASN A 167 -33.39 26.99 16.00
CA ASN A 167 -34.19 25.77 16.03
C ASN A 167 -34.98 25.59 17.35
N GLU A 168 -34.48 26.12 18.47
CA GLU A 168 -35.18 26.12 19.75
C GLU A 168 -36.26 27.20 19.86
N GLN A 169 -36.20 28.22 19.02
CA GLN A 169 -37.16 29.33 19.02
C GLN A 169 -38.46 28.98 18.32
N SER A 170 -39.55 29.56 18.81
CA SER A 170 -40.86 29.48 18.15
C SER A 170 -40.80 30.14 16.77
N LEU A 171 -41.52 29.57 15.80
CA LEU A 171 -41.64 30.10 14.45
C LEU A 171 -41.93 31.61 14.38
N ALA A 172 -42.87 32.12 15.19
CA ALA A 172 -43.23 33.54 15.22
C ALA A 172 -42.04 34.45 15.61
N LYS A 173 -41.16 33.98 16.52
CA LYS A 173 -39.95 34.71 16.90
C LYS A 173 -38.93 34.70 15.76
N ASN A 174 -38.73 33.56 15.11
CA ASN A 174 -37.85 33.45 13.95
C ASN A 174 -38.33 34.32 12.80
N GLN A 175 -39.63 34.34 12.51
CA GLN A 175 -40.21 35.17 11.45
C GLN A 175 -40.02 36.66 11.74
N ALA A 176 -40.28 37.11 12.97
CA ALA A 176 -40.05 38.50 13.36
C ALA A 176 -38.57 38.89 13.23
N TRP A 177 -37.67 37.99 13.64
CA TRP A 177 -36.23 38.21 13.54
C TRP A 177 -35.74 38.25 12.08
N ILE A 178 -36.18 37.32 11.24
CA ILE A 178 -35.83 37.30 9.81
C ILE A 178 -36.33 38.56 9.12
N ASN A 179 -37.59 38.96 9.36
CA ASN A 179 -38.12 40.20 8.81
C ASN A 179 -37.26 41.41 9.21
N GLN A 180 -36.87 41.50 10.48
CA GLN A 180 -36.00 42.57 10.95
C GLN A 180 -34.63 42.57 10.26
N VAL A 181 -33.97 41.42 10.14
CA VAL A 181 -32.66 41.29 9.48
C VAL A 181 -32.76 41.66 8.00
N THR A 182 -33.77 41.11 7.33
CA THR A 182 -34.06 41.35 5.92
C THR A 182 -34.35 42.84 5.65
N ASP A 183 -35.12 43.51 6.51
CA ASP A 183 -35.40 44.95 6.40
C ASP A 183 -34.14 45.83 6.58
N ILE A 184 -33.22 45.44 7.47
CA ILE A 184 -31.94 46.13 7.66
C ILE A 184 -31.10 46.01 6.39
N LEU A 185 -31.04 44.81 5.79
CA LEU A 185 -30.26 44.57 4.58
C LEU A 185 -30.81 45.32 3.39
N PHE A 186 -32.13 45.35 3.20
CA PHE A 186 -32.75 46.12 2.11
C PHE A 186 -32.53 47.63 2.24
N LYS A 187 -32.52 48.16 3.47
CA LYS A 187 -32.18 49.58 3.68
C LYS A 187 -30.72 49.88 3.37
N ALA A 188 -29.82 48.92 3.60
CA ALA A 188 -28.39 49.08 3.35
C ALA A 188 -27.99 48.83 1.90
N GLN A 189 -28.75 47.99 1.18
CA GLN A 189 -28.53 47.63 -0.22
C GLN A 189 -29.84 47.79 -1.01
N PRO A 190 -30.20 49.03 -1.37
CA PRO A 190 -31.44 49.30 -2.10
C PRO A 190 -31.45 48.73 -3.53
N ASP A 191 -30.27 48.39 -4.07
CA ASP A 191 -30.08 47.88 -5.44
C ASP A 191 -30.25 46.34 -5.54
N ILE A 192 -30.72 45.66 -4.49
CA ILE A 192 -31.01 44.23 -4.55
C ILE A 192 -32.21 43.98 -5.48
N GLU A 193 -31.97 43.31 -6.60
CA GLU A 193 -33.03 42.97 -7.58
C GLU A 193 -34.11 42.06 -6.99
N ASN A 194 -33.73 41.07 -6.16
CA ASN A 194 -34.65 40.08 -5.62
C ASN A 194 -34.60 39.96 -4.08
N PRO A 195 -35.40 40.77 -3.38
CA PRO A 195 -35.57 40.71 -1.94
C PRO A 195 -35.86 39.31 -1.38
N ASP A 196 -36.75 38.57 -2.06
CA ASP A 196 -37.21 37.26 -1.59
C ASP A 196 -36.11 36.20 -1.66
N LEU A 197 -35.15 36.34 -2.58
CA LEU A 197 -33.99 35.45 -2.65
C LEU A 197 -33.13 35.56 -1.37
N LEU A 198 -32.83 36.78 -0.93
CA LEU A 198 -32.07 37.00 0.30
C LEU A 198 -32.82 36.46 1.52
N ARG A 199 -34.14 36.69 1.58
CA ARG A 199 -34.99 36.13 2.63
C ARG A 199 -34.97 34.60 2.63
N ALA A 200 -35.08 33.97 1.46
CA ALA A 200 -35.01 32.51 1.34
C ALA A 200 -33.65 31.96 1.77
N ILE A 201 -32.55 32.66 1.46
CA ILE A 201 -31.20 32.31 1.93
C ILE A 201 -31.13 32.38 3.45
N ILE A 202 -31.63 33.45 4.09
CA ILE A 202 -31.61 33.58 5.55
C ILE A 202 -32.43 32.47 6.23
N TRP A 203 -33.56 32.07 5.64
CA TRP A 203 -34.36 30.94 6.13
C TRP A 203 -33.60 29.60 6.15
N MET A 204 -32.49 29.46 5.44
CA MET A 204 -31.64 28.26 5.49
C MET A 204 -31.04 28.00 6.87
N LEU A 205 -30.93 29.04 7.72
CA LEU A 205 -30.46 28.91 9.09
C LEU A 205 -31.46 28.18 10.01
N CYS A 206 -32.73 28.09 9.60
CA CYS A 206 -33.80 27.41 10.35
C CYS A 206 -34.05 26.02 9.74
N ASN A 207 -33.70 24.94 10.43
CA ASN A 207 -33.77 23.58 9.87
C ASN A 207 -35.21 23.17 9.48
N SER A 208 -36.22 23.66 10.20
CA SER A 208 -37.64 23.37 9.90
C SER A 208 -38.15 24.06 8.63
N GLN A 209 -37.52 25.16 8.22
CA GLN A 209 -37.96 25.99 7.08
C GLN A 209 -37.05 25.88 5.86
N ALA A 210 -35.78 25.51 6.06
CA ALA A 210 -34.79 25.33 5.00
C ALA A 210 -35.27 24.45 3.82
N PRO A 211 -36.01 23.33 4.00
CA PRO A 211 -36.52 22.56 2.87
C PRO A 211 -37.45 23.36 1.96
N TYR A 212 -38.32 24.20 2.54
CA TYR A 212 -39.27 25.02 1.79
C TYR A 212 -38.57 26.18 1.09
N ALA A 213 -37.65 26.87 1.78
CA ALA A 213 -36.83 27.90 1.15
C ALA A 213 -36.02 27.35 -0.05
N ARG A 214 -35.42 26.15 0.08
CA ARG A 214 -34.71 25.50 -1.04
C ARG A 214 -35.65 25.14 -2.18
N HIS A 215 -36.83 24.60 -1.89
CA HIS A 215 -37.81 24.30 -2.93
C HIS A 215 -38.24 25.57 -3.68
N TRP A 216 -38.37 26.69 -2.97
CA TRP A 216 -38.74 27.97 -3.58
C TRP A 216 -37.64 28.47 -4.51
N ILE A 217 -36.38 28.49 -4.05
CA ILE A 217 -35.23 28.89 -4.88
C ILE A 217 -35.08 27.96 -6.09
N ALA A 218 -35.38 26.66 -5.95
CA ALA A 218 -35.37 25.70 -7.04
C ALA A 218 -36.55 25.83 -8.02
N GLY A 219 -37.46 26.80 -7.82
CA GLY A 219 -38.64 26.98 -8.66
C GLY A 219 -39.68 25.86 -8.53
N ARG A 220 -39.70 25.13 -7.40
CA ARG A 220 -40.72 24.13 -7.09
C ARG A 220 -41.94 24.79 -6.47
N SER A 221 -43.12 24.25 -6.79
CA SER A 221 -44.37 24.72 -6.18
C SER A 221 -44.39 24.38 -4.69
N ILE A 222 -44.80 25.37 -3.89
CA ILE A 222 -45.00 25.28 -2.44
C ILE A 222 -46.44 25.69 -2.17
N ALA A 223 -47.08 25.09 -1.17
CA ALA A 223 -48.43 25.46 -0.80
C ALA A 223 -48.50 26.92 -0.30
N GLN A 224 -49.55 27.65 -0.68
CA GLN A 224 -49.69 29.09 -0.39
C GLN A 224 -49.54 29.42 1.11
N TRP A 225 -50.18 28.65 1.99
CA TRP A 225 -50.08 28.86 3.45
C TRP A 225 -48.63 28.84 3.95
N LYS A 226 -47.76 28.07 3.28
CA LYS A 226 -46.35 27.97 3.64
C LYS A 226 -45.53 29.12 3.06
N LEU A 227 -45.86 29.58 1.86
CA LEU A 227 -45.29 30.80 1.28
C LEU A 227 -45.58 32.02 2.16
N ASP A 228 -46.82 32.14 2.63
CA ASP A 228 -47.23 33.20 3.57
C ASP A 228 -46.48 33.10 4.90
N GLU A 229 -46.26 31.88 5.40
CA GLU A 229 -45.50 31.62 6.64
C GLU A 229 -44.04 32.07 6.53
N VAL A 230 -43.37 31.79 5.41
CA VAL A 230 -41.97 32.20 5.19
C VAL A 230 -41.82 33.58 4.56
N GLY A 231 -42.93 34.23 4.19
CA GLY A 231 -42.96 35.55 3.56
C GLY A 231 -42.30 35.57 2.18
N LEU A 232 -42.55 34.56 1.35
CA LEU A 232 -42.03 34.47 -0.03
C LEU A 232 -43.16 34.61 -1.04
N SER A 233 -42.88 35.23 -2.20
CA SER A 233 -43.85 35.37 -3.30
C SER A 233 -44.19 34.03 -3.96
N ASP A 234 -45.44 33.87 -4.40
CA ASP A 234 -45.80 32.79 -5.32
C ASP A 234 -45.30 33.10 -6.73
N ARG A 235 -44.80 32.07 -7.40
CA ARG A 235 -44.26 32.13 -8.77
C ARG A 235 -44.94 31.11 -9.69
N THR A 236 -46.09 30.57 -9.29
CA THR A 236 -46.87 29.63 -10.11
C THR A 236 -47.45 30.32 -11.35
N GLY A 237 -47.33 29.68 -12.52
CA GLY A 237 -47.93 30.16 -13.79
C GLY A 237 -46.99 30.89 -14.75
N GLU A 238 -45.79 31.24 -14.32
CA GLU A 238 -44.79 31.92 -15.16
C GLU A 238 -43.98 30.93 -16.03
N ASN A 239 -43.27 31.45 -17.06
CA ASN A 239 -42.40 30.63 -17.90
C ASN A 239 -41.23 30.07 -17.08
N ARG A 240 -41.37 28.82 -16.65
CA ARG A 240 -40.45 28.13 -15.73
C ARG A 240 -38.99 28.17 -16.17
N GLU A 241 -38.71 28.04 -17.47
CA GLU A 241 -37.34 28.05 -18.00
C GLU A 241 -36.70 29.45 -18.01
N ALA A 242 -37.50 30.49 -18.25
CA ALA A 242 -37.02 31.87 -18.21
C ALA A 242 -36.73 32.29 -16.77
N LEU A 243 -37.67 32.01 -15.86
CA LEU A 243 -37.50 32.25 -14.43
C LEU A 243 -36.33 31.46 -13.82
N ALA A 244 -36.18 30.20 -14.21
CA ALA A 244 -35.07 29.39 -13.71
C ALA A 244 -33.72 30.02 -14.06
N TRP A 245 -33.59 30.57 -15.28
CA TRP A 245 -32.39 31.28 -15.70
C TRP A 245 -32.15 32.55 -14.90
N GLU A 246 -33.17 33.37 -14.74
CA GLU A 246 -33.09 34.61 -13.96
C GLU A 246 -32.68 34.33 -12.51
N MET A 247 -33.33 33.35 -11.88
CA MET A 247 -33.01 32.92 -10.52
C MET A 247 -31.59 32.34 -10.42
N THR A 248 -31.12 31.57 -11.41
CA THR A 248 -29.73 31.11 -11.46
C THR A 248 -28.75 32.28 -11.47
N VAL A 249 -28.98 33.28 -12.31
CA VAL A 249 -28.11 34.45 -12.41
C VAL A 249 -28.13 35.24 -11.10
N GLN A 250 -29.31 35.56 -10.57
CA GLN A 250 -29.47 36.29 -9.31
C GLN A 250 -28.86 35.54 -8.11
N LEU A 251 -28.99 34.22 -8.05
CA LEU A 251 -28.37 33.40 -7.01
C LEU A 251 -26.85 33.49 -7.08
N LEU A 252 -26.25 33.32 -8.26
CA LEU A 252 -24.80 33.41 -8.40
C LEU A 252 -24.27 34.81 -8.11
N GLN A 253 -24.98 35.86 -8.54
CA GLN A 253 -24.69 37.25 -8.18
C GLN A 253 -24.66 37.45 -6.66
N THR A 254 -25.69 36.94 -5.97
CA THR A 254 -25.81 37.03 -4.51
C THR A 254 -24.67 36.30 -3.82
N ILE A 255 -24.26 35.13 -4.31
CA ILE A 255 -23.12 34.38 -3.75
C ILE A 255 -21.81 35.14 -3.99
N CYS A 256 -21.59 35.63 -5.21
CA CYS A 256 -20.39 36.37 -5.62
C CYS A 256 -20.19 37.71 -4.89
N GLN A 257 -21.22 38.22 -4.20
CA GLN A 257 -21.09 39.33 -3.26
C GLN A 257 -20.17 38.98 -2.07
N TYR A 258 -20.10 37.70 -1.69
CA TYR A 258 -19.48 37.25 -0.45
C TYR A 258 -18.34 36.24 -0.65
N LEU A 259 -18.44 35.35 -1.65
CA LEU A 259 -17.47 34.27 -1.86
C LEU A 259 -17.25 33.96 -3.36
N PRO A 260 -16.05 33.49 -3.74
CA PRO A 260 -15.85 32.90 -5.06
C PRO A 260 -16.54 31.54 -5.15
N VAL A 261 -16.98 31.19 -6.36
CA VAL A 261 -17.73 29.95 -6.61
C VAL A 261 -17.00 29.10 -7.64
N VAL A 262 -16.88 27.80 -7.38
CA VAL A 262 -16.42 26.82 -8.36
C VAL A 262 -17.60 25.97 -8.79
N ILE A 263 -17.95 26.02 -10.08
CA ILE A 263 -19.00 25.18 -10.68
C ILE A 263 -18.32 24.12 -11.55
N ALA A 264 -18.37 22.87 -11.11
CA ALA A 264 -17.77 21.74 -11.77
C ALA A 264 -18.83 20.91 -12.52
N PHE A 265 -18.77 20.94 -13.84
CA PHE A 265 -19.53 20.08 -14.73
C PHE A 265 -18.74 18.81 -15.02
N ASP A 266 -19.25 17.68 -14.53
CA ASP A 266 -18.65 16.37 -14.69
C ASP A 266 -19.44 15.49 -15.66
N ARG A 267 -18.75 14.52 -16.26
CA ARG A 267 -19.32 13.56 -17.23
C ARG A 267 -20.13 14.23 -18.33
N LEU A 268 -19.55 15.22 -19.00
CA LEU A 268 -20.23 15.85 -20.13
C LEU A 268 -20.47 14.84 -21.26
N GLU A 269 -19.64 13.81 -21.41
CA GLU A 269 -19.85 12.74 -22.38
C GLU A 269 -21.20 12.02 -22.22
N SER A 270 -21.92 11.79 -23.33
CA SER A 270 -23.11 10.94 -23.35
C SER A 270 -22.82 9.56 -23.94
N ASP A 271 -23.39 8.54 -23.31
CA ASP A 271 -23.45 7.16 -23.81
C ASP A 271 -24.63 6.94 -24.79
N ASP A 272 -25.45 7.98 -25.00
CA ASP A 272 -26.67 7.90 -25.80
C ASP A 272 -26.34 7.82 -27.31
N ILE A 273 -26.55 6.62 -27.86
CA ILE A 273 -26.42 6.32 -29.30
C ILE A 273 -27.49 7.07 -30.12
N ASN A 274 -28.53 7.63 -29.48
CA ASN A 274 -29.66 8.24 -30.17
C ASN A 274 -29.28 9.53 -30.93
N GLU A 275 -29.64 9.56 -32.22
CA GLU A 275 -29.46 10.66 -33.19
C GLU A 275 -30.40 11.85 -32.94
N ALA A 276 -30.38 12.44 -31.75
CA ALA A 276 -30.96 13.78 -31.60
C ALA A 276 -30.19 14.78 -32.47
N VAL A 277 -30.90 15.69 -33.16
CA VAL A 277 -30.32 16.74 -34.02
C VAL A 277 -29.33 17.62 -33.25
N VAL A 278 -29.61 17.87 -31.97
CA VAL A 278 -28.68 18.49 -31.03
C VAL A 278 -28.40 17.50 -29.91
N LYS A 279 -27.12 17.18 -29.73
CA LYS A 279 -26.67 16.24 -28.70
C LYS A 279 -26.68 16.91 -27.32
N LYS A 280 -26.87 16.12 -26.26
CA LYS A 280 -26.98 16.63 -24.88
C LYS A 280 -25.75 17.43 -24.47
N GLU A 281 -24.57 16.98 -24.84
CA GLU A 281 -23.28 17.62 -24.57
C GLU A 281 -23.22 19.02 -25.17
N GLN A 282 -23.82 19.20 -26.36
CA GLN A 282 -23.90 20.50 -27.04
C GLN A 282 -24.86 21.45 -26.32
N VAL A 283 -25.98 20.94 -25.80
CA VAL A 283 -26.92 21.72 -24.98
C VAL A 283 -26.27 22.18 -23.69
N VAL A 284 -25.54 21.29 -22.99
CA VAL A 284 -24.80 21.65 -21.77
C VAL A 284 -23.67 22.64 -22.09
N ALA A 285 -22.91 22.45 -23.17
CA ALA A 285 -21.89 23.40 -23.58
C ALA A 285 -22.46 24.78 -23.91
N SER A 286 -23.65 24.84 -24.54
CA SER A 286 -24.39 26.09 -24.79
C SER A 286 -24.82 26.78 -23.49
N LEU A 287 -25.25 25.99 -22.49
CA LEU A 287 -25.58 26.49 -21.15
C LEU A 287 -24.35 27.09 -20.46
N ILE A 288 -23.20 26.40 -20.49
CA ILE A 288 -21.92 26.90 -19.93
C ILE A 288 -21.50 28.19 -20.61
N LYS A 289 -21.59 28.24 -21.95
CA LYS A 289 -21.30 29.45 -22.74
C LYS A 289 -22.19 30.61 -22.30
N ARG A 290 -23.51 30.38 -22.24
CA ARG A 290 -24.49 31.39 -21.82
C ARG A 290 -24.25 31.85 -20.39
N LEU A 291 -23.87 30.95 -19.50
CA LEU A 291 -23.53 31.26 -18.12
C LEU A 291 -22.29 32.17 -18.08
N SER A 292 -21.20 31.76 -18.74
CA SER A 292 -19.98 32.56 -18.81
C SER A 292 -20.24 33.96 -19.37
N ASP A 293 -21.03 34.09 -20.44
CA ASP A 293 -21.39 35.39 -21.02
C ASP A 293 -22.09 36.33 -20.03
N ASN A 294 -23.10 35.82 -19.31
CA ASN A 294 -23.88 36.63 -18.37
C ASN A 294 -23.07 36.98 -17.11
N LEU A 295 -22.28 36.03 -16.61
CA LEU A 295 -21.43 36.24 -15.44
C LEU A 295 -20.26 37.19 -15.75
N CYS A 296 -19.73 37.20 -16.99
CA CYS A 296 -18.65 38.10 -17.39
C CYS A 296 -19.00 39.59 -17.21
N GLN A 297 -20.28 39.93 -17.30
CA GLN A 297 -20.78 41.31 -17.18
C GLN A 297 -20.94 41.77 -15.73
N MET A 298 -20.71 40.88 -14.76
CA MET A 298 -20.93 41.16 -13.35
C MET A 298 -19.79 41.98 -12.73
N GLN A 299 -20.15 42.85 -11.80
CA GLN A 299 -19.22 43.70 -11.04
C GLN A 299 -19.33 43.41 -9.53
N TYR A 300 -19.04 42.16 -9.15
CA TYR A 300 -19.00 41.75 -7.74
C TYR A 300 -17.56 41.56 -7.25
N PRO A 301 -17.31 41.59 -5.92
CA PRO A 301 -15.98 41.40 -5.36
C PRO A 301 -15.36 40.05 -5.72
N TYR A 302 -16.21 39.03 -5.87
CA TYR A 302 -15.81 37.68 -6.25
C TYR A 302 -16.48 37.24 -7.56
N GLY A 303 -15.85 36.30 -8.24
CA GLY A 303 -16.34 35.72 -9.49
C GLY A 303 -16.53 34.20 -9.43
N VAL A 304 -16.70 33.61 -10.62
CA VAL A 304 -17.02 32.20 -10.79
C VAL A 304 -15.93 31.49 -11.61
N VAL A 305 -15.48 30.34 -11.12
CA VAL A 305 -14.66 29.39 -11.88
C VAL A 305 -15.56 28.30 -12.44
N LEU A 306 -15.65 28.20 -13.76
CA LEU A 306 -16.35 27.14 -14.47
C LEU A 306 -15.34 26.05 -14.84
N VAL A 307 -15.53 24.85 -14.31
CA VAL A 307 -14.70 23.69 -14.61
C VAL A 307 -15.53 22.68 -15.38
N SER A 308 -15.08 22.29 -16.57
CA SER A 308 -15.75 21.27 -17.39
C SER A 308 -14.83 20.09 -17.60
N THR A 309 -15.28 18.86 -17.30
CA THR A 309 -14.50 17.64 -17.54
C THR A 309 -15.19 16.80 -18.62
N MET A 310 -14.42 16.32 -19.60
CA MET A 310 -14.94 15.55 -20.73
C MET A 310 -13.87 14.70 -21.41
N THR A 311 -14.29 13.83 -22.34
CA THR A 311 -13.36 13.11 -23.21
C THR A 311 -12.82 14.00 -24.34
N PRO A 312 -11.59 13.74 -24.84
CA PRO A 312 -11.06 14.42 -26.03
C PRO A 312 -12.03 14.33 -27.23
N MET A 313 -12.63 13.16 -27.45
CA MET A 313 -13.63 12.94 -28.51
C MET A 313 -14.82 13.91 -28.37
N THR A 314 -15.38 14.05 -27.16
CA THR A 314 -16.50 14.98 -26.91
C THR A 314 -16.11 16.43 -27.22
N TRP A 315 -14.89 16.82 -26.86
CA TRP A 315 -14.40 18.17 -27.13
C TRP A 315 -14.21 18.46 -28.62
N TYR A 316 -13.40 17.65 -29.31
CA TYR A 316 -12.98 17.90 -30.68
C TYR A 316 -14.06 17.58 -31.72
N GLU A 317 -14.91 16.58 -31.48
CA GLU A 317 -15.90 16.14 -32.46
C GLU A 317 -17.30 16.70 -32.23
N LYS A 318 -17.65 17.03 -30.98
CA LYS A 318 -19.02 17.48 -30.63
C LYS A 318 -19.09 18.95 -30.24
N ILE A 319 -18.21 19.43 -29.37
CA ILE A 319 -18.29 20.79 -28.80
C ILE A 319 -17.65 21.83 -29.71
N ILE A 320 -16.41 21.63 -30.18
CA ILE A 320 -15.74 22.57 -31.08
C ILE A 320 -16.55 22.80 -32.36
N PRO A 321 -17.01 21.76 -33.09
CA PRO A 321 -17.75 21.97 -34.33
C PRO A 321 -19.09 22.69 -34.12
N PHE A 322 -19.70 22.53 -32.94
CA PHE A 322 -20.96 23.16 -32.59
C PHE A 322 -20.82 24.62 -32.15
N LEU A 323 -19.86 24.93 -31.28
CA LEU A 323 -19.66 26.28 -30.74
C LEU A 323 -18.70 27.14 -31.57
N GLY A 324 -17.85 26.53 -32.41
CA GLY A 324 -16.79 27.23 -33.15
C GLY A 324 -15.92 28.06 -32.20
N LYS A 325 -15.80 29.37 -32.48
CA LYS A 325 -15.02 30.32 -31.66
C LYS A 325 -15.62 30.54 -30.26
N PHE A 326 -16.88 30.19 -30.04
CA PHE A 326 -17.52 30.30 -28.72
C PHE A 326 -17.12 29.15 -27.77
N SER A 327 -16.31 28.19 -28.22
CA SER A 327 -15.73 27.15 -27.34
C SER A 327 -14.84 27.73 -26.24
N ASN A 328 -14.25 28.91 -26.44
CA ASN A 328 -13.45 29.62 -25.42
C ASN A 328 -14.24 29.97 -24.15
N TYR A 329 -15.57 30.01 -24.21
CA TYR A 329 -16.40 30.21 -23.02
C TYR A 329 -16.51 28.94 -22.15
N VAL A 330 -16.12 27.79 -22.69
CA VAL A 330 -16.11 26.49 -22.00
C VAL A 330 -14.69 26.15 -21.51
N SER A 331 -13.66 26.38 -22.33
CA SER A 331 -12.26 26.08 -21.97
C SER A 331 -11.45 27.25 -21.43
N GLY A 332 -11.94 28.48 -21.59
CA GLY A 332 -11.13 29.69 -21.46
C GLY A 332 -10.37 30.02 -22.75
N PRO A 333 -9.56 31.11 -22.75
CA PRO A 333 -8.78 31.53 -23.91
C PRO A 333 -7.62 30.58 -24.26
N ASN A 334 -7.24 29.72 -23.33
CA ASN A 334 -6.21 28.71 -23.52
C ASN A 334 -6.84 27.40 -24.00
N GLU A 335 -6.01 26.52 -24.59
CA GLU A 335 -6.44 25.16 -24.92
C GLU A 335 -6.85 24.39 -23.66
N PRO A 336 -7.79 23.44 -23.76
CA PRO A 336 -8.13 22.54 -22.67
C PRO A 336 -6.90 21.79 -22.14
N ILE A 337 -6.92 21.52 -20.84
CA ILE A 337 -5.82 20.85 -20.16
C ILE A 337 -6.06 19.35 -20.21
N SER A 338 -5.12 18.61 -20.78
CA SER A 338 -5.18 17.14 -20.74
C SER A 338 -4.78 16.64 -19.35
N LEU A 339 -5.56 15.70 -18.81
CA LEU A 339 -5.16 14.95 -17.61
C LEU A 339 -4.15 13.88 -18.03
N SER A 340 -3.18 13.63 -17.16
CA SER A 340 -2.09 12.70 -17.45
C SER A 340 -2.55 11.26 -17.23
N SER A 341 -2.01 10.33 -18.01
CA SER A 341 -2.07 8.91 -17.68
C SER A 341 -1.38 8.65 -16.34
N ILE A 342 -1.80 7.60 -15.64
CA ILE A 342 -1.20 7.25 -14.37
C ILE A 342 0.24 6.75 -14.59
N ASP A 343 1.18 7.27 -13.80
CA ASP A 343 2.55 6.75 -13.77
C ASP A 343 2.77 5.84 -12.56
N SER A 344 3.90 5.13 -12.56
CA SER A 344 4.22 4.20 -11.47
C SER A 344 4.35 4.88 -10.11
N HIS A 345 4.75 6.15 -10.07
CA HIS A 345 4.92 6.88 -8.82
C HIS A 345 3.56 7.19 -8.20
N THR A 346 2.68 7.76 -9.01
CA THR A 346 1.31 8.13 -8.67
C THR A 346 0.53 6.90 -8.24
N LEU A 347 0.57 5.80 -9.00
CA LEU A 347 -0.15 4.57 -8.65
C LEU A 347 0.27 4.00 -7.30
N ARG A 348 1.58 4.05 -7.00
CA ARG A 348 2.11 3.61 -5.72
C ARG A 348 1.61 4.48 -4.56
N GLU A 349 1.52 5.79 -4.74
CA GLU A 349 0.98 6.68 -3.71
C GLU A 349 -0.51 6.49 -3.49
N VAL A 350 -1.29 6.29 -4.57
CA VAL A 350 -2.71 5.93 -4.46
C VAL A 350 -2.86 4.67 -3.61
N LEU A 351 -2.10 3.64 -3.95
CA LEU A 351 -2.13 2.36 -3.26
C LEU A 351 -1.74 2.50 -1.78
N ALA A 352 -0.66 3.21 -1.51
CA ALA A 352 -0.18 3.44 -0.15
C ALA A 352 -1.21 4.20 0.68
N GLN A 353 -1.89 5.21 0.12
CA GLN A 353 -2.86 6.01 0.86
C GLN A 353 -4.06 5.18 1.34
N TRP A 354 -4.62 4.33 0.48
CA TRP A 354 -5.72 3.43 0.88
C TRP A 354 -5.30 2.36 1.88
N LEU A 355 -4.10 1.80 1.71
CA LEU A 355 -3.58 0.82 2.66
C LEU A 355 -3.29 1.45 4.03
N VAL A 356 -2.81 2.69 4.08
CA VAL A 356 -2.56 3.39 5.34
C VAL A 356 -3.84 3.50 6.17
N ASP A 357 -4.94 3.93 5.57
CA ASP A 357 -6.22 4.06 6.28
C ASP A 357 -6.71 2.69 6.78
N PHE A 358 -6.66 1.67 5.92
CA PHE A 358 -6.99 0.28 6.29
C PHE A 358 -6.17 -0.23 7.49
N TYR A 359 -4.85 -0.02 7.48
CA TYR A 359 -3.98 -0.48 8.56
C TYR A 359 -4.19 0.30 9.85
N LEU A 360 -4.44 1.61 9.77
CA LEU A 360 -4.73 2.44 10.94
C LEU A 360 -6.04 2.03 11.62
N GLU A 361 -7.10 1.81 10.84
CA GLU A 361 -8.41 1.39 11.34
C GLU A 361 -8.39 0.00 11.99
N ASN A 362 -7.56 -0.90 11.48
CA ASN A 362 -7.38 -2.25 12.05
C ASN A 362 -6.27 -2.34 13.10
N HIS A 363 -5.58 -1.23 13.42
CA HIS A 363 -4.46 -1.17 14.35
C HIS A 363 -3.31 -2.14 14.00
N LEU A 364 -3.00 -2.25 12.71
CA LEU A 364 -1.98 -3.13 12.16
C LEU A 364 -0.76 -2.35 11.67
N ILE A 365 0.40 -3.00 11.70
CA ILE A 365 1.66 -2.46 11.17
C ILE A 365 2.12 -3.42 10.07
N PRO A 366 2.05 -3.02 8.78
CA PRO A 366 2.47 -3.89 7.70
C PRO A 366 3.99 -4.04 7.64
N SER A 367 4.46 -5.09 6.97
CA SER A 367 5.90 -5.32 6.73
C SER A 367 6.50 -4.26 5.81
N ASN A 368 5.72 -3.78 4.84
CA ASN A 368 6.04 -2.66 3.97
C ASN A 368 4.75 -1.87 3.64
N PRO A 369 4.84 -0.59 3.24
CA PRO A 369 3.65 0.25 3.00
C PRO A 369 2.70 -0.23 1.91
N LEU A 370 3.15 -1.12 1.01
CA LEU A 370 2.39 -1.62 -0.13
C LEU A 370 1.86 -3.04 0.07
N TYR A 371 2.23 -3.70 1.18
CA TYR A 371 1.77 -5.05 1.49
C TYR A 371 0.23 -5.09 1.41
N PRO A 372 -0.39 -6.13 0.81
CA PRO A 372 0.18 -7.39 0.32
C PRO A 372 0.85 -7.32 -1.06
N PHE A 373 0.85 -6.16 -1.71
CA PHE A 373 1.33 -6.02 -3.08
C PHE A 373 2.83 -5.77 -3.15
N GLU A 374 3.41 -6.19 -4.27
CA GLU A 374 4.82 -6.06 -4.57
C GLU A 374 5.06 -5.03 -5.68
N TYR A 375 6.24 -4.40 -5.66
CA TYR A 375 6.58 -3.35 -6.62
C TYR A 375 6.48 -3.79 -8.08
N TYR A 376 6.86 -5.05 -8.38
CA TYR A 376 6.81 -5.57 -9.74
C TYR A 376 5.37 -5.72 -10.27
N GLN A 377 4.39 -5.95 -9.41
CA GLN A 377 2.98 -6.05 -9.79
C GLN A 377 2.49 -4.68 -10.27
N ILE A 378 2.82 -3.61 -9.54
CA ILE A 378 2.50 -2.22 -9.92
C ILE A 378 3.16 -1.88 -11.27
N GLN A 379 4.42 -2.27 -11.47
CA GLN A 379 5.12 -2.06 -12.74
C GLN A 379 4.46 -2.80 -13.90
N ALA A 380 3.92 -4.01 -13.67
CA ALA A 380 3.19 -4.75 -14.68
C ALA A 380 1.91 -4.01 -15.11
N LEU A 381 1.12 -3.52 -14.14
CA LEU A 381 -0.11 -2.75 -14.41
C LEU A 381 0.16 -1.49 -15.25
N ILE A 382 1.26 -0.78 -14.97
CA ILE A 382 1.67 0.41 -15.74
C ILE A 382 2.09 0.03 -17.17
N ARG A 383 2.80 -1.09 -17.36
CA ARG A 383 3.18 -1.57 -18.71
C ARG A 383 1.98 -1.94 -19.57
N GLU A 384 0.91 -2.40 -18.95
CA GLU A 384 -0.36 -2.70 -19.61
C GLU A 384 -1.21 -1.45 -19.94
N ASN A 385 -0.73 -0.25 -19.56
CA ASN A 385 -1.43 1.03 -19.74
C ASN A 385 -2.85 1.04 -19.13
N LEU A 386 -3.03 0.36 -17.99
CA LEU A 386 -4.30 0.35 -17.28
C LEU A 386 -4.70 1.74 -16.80
N THR A 387 -5.99 2.06 -16.84
CA THR A 387 -6.50 3.30 -16.25
C THR A 387 -6.46 3.21 -14.71
N LEU A 388 -6.60 4.35 -14.02
CA LEU A 388 -6.69 4.33 -12.54
C LEU A 388 -7.87 3.46 -12.08
N LYS A 389 -8.98 3.50 -12.82
CA LYS A 389 -10.14 2.63 -12.54
C LYS A 389 -9.76 1.16 -12.62
N ASP A 390 -9.14 0.74 -13.74
CA ASP A 390 -8.80 -0.67 -13.96
C ASP A 390 -7.74 -1.15 -12.96
N ALA A 391 -6.81 -0.28 -12.58
CA ALA A 391 -5.82 -0.59 -11.55
C ALA A 391 -6.48 -0.78 -10.16
N ILE A 392 -7.45 0.06 -9.81
CA ILE A 392 -8.23 -0.10 -8.57
C ILE A 392 -9.03 -1.41 -8.58
N ASP A 393 -9.73 -1.71 -9.68
CA ASP A 393 -10.48 -2.95 -9.84
C ASP A 393 -9.53 -4.16 -9.70
N TRP A 394 -8.34 -4.10 -10.30
CA TRP A 394 -7.31 -5.13 -10.15
C TRP A 394 -6.86 -5.28 -8.70
N PHE A 395 -6.61 -4.18 -7.97
CA PHE A 395 -6.25 -4.27 -6.56
C PHE A 395 -7.38 -4.88 -5.72
N ALA A 396 -8.64 -4.52 -5.98
CA ALA A 396 -9.78 -5.13 -5.30
C ALA A 396 -9.84 -6.64 -5.53
N ASP A 397 -9.62 -7.10 -6.76
CA ASP A 397 -9.64 -8.52 -7.12
C ASP A 397 -8.44 -9.32 -6.54
N ASN A 398 -7.31 -8.65 -6.31
CA ASN A 398 -6.06 -9.27 -5.88
C ASN A 398 -5.70 -9.00 -4.41
N PHE A 399 -6.51 -8.23 -3.68
CA PHE A 399 -6.38 -8.02 -2.24
C PHE A 399 -6.90 -9.26 -1.48
N LYS A 400 -6.10 -10.33 -1.50
CA LYS A 400 -6.44 -11.63 -0.91
C LYS A 400 -5.42 -12.06 0.13
N PRO A 401 -5.84 -12.76 1.20
CA PRO A 401 -4.92 -13.32 2.17
C PRO A 401 -3.84 -14.15 1.49
N ILE A 402 -2.59 -13.87 1.80
CA ILE A 402 -1.48 -14.66 1.27
C ILE A 402 -1.39 -15.95 2.08
N GLU A 403 -1.56 -17.09 1.43
CA GLU A 403 -1.23 -18.38 2.03
C GLU A 403 0.28 -18.41 2.31
N VAL A 404 0.65 -18.29 3.58
CA VAL A 404 2.04 -18.50 3.99
C VAL A 404 2.25 -20.01 4.01
N ASP A 405 3.08 -20.53 3.10
CA ASP A 405 3.59 -21.89 3.24
C ASP A 405 4.27 -21.96 4.63
N PRO A 406 3.81 -22.83 5.54
CA PRO A 406 4.41 -22.97 6.86
C PRO A 406 5.94 -23.15 6.82
N ILE A 407 6.46 -23.72 5.73
CA ILE A 407 7.89 -23.94 5.50
C ILE A 407 8.65 -22.65 5.18
N GLU A 408 8.03 -21.68 4.49
CA GLU A 408 8.66 -20.38 4.19
C GLU A 408 8.94 -19.59 5.48
N LYS A 409 8.07 -19.74 6.49
CA LYS A 409 8.32 -19.17 7.83
C LYS A 409 9.55 -19.78 8.48
N VAL A 410 9.73 -21.10 8.37
CA VAL A 410 10.91 -21.82 8.90
C VAL A 410 12.17 -21.34 8.17
N GLU A 411 12.11 -21.25 6.84
CA GLU A 411 13.22 -20.79 6.01
C GLU A 411 13.65 -19.36 6.35
N ARG A 412 12.70 -18.44 6.57
CA ARG A 412 13.01 -17.07 6.97
C ARG A 412 13.71 -17.01 8.34
N VAL A 413 13.26 -17.81 9.31
CA VAL A 413 13.91 -17.90 10.63
C VAL A 413 15.32 -18.48 10.48
N PHE A 414 15.48 -19.53 9.67
CA PHE A 414 16.76 -20.16 9.37
C PHE A 414 17.76 -19.14 8.80
N GLN A 415 17.36 -18.37 7.78
CA GLN A 415 18.22 -17.33 7.18
C GLN A 415 18.59 -16.22 8.17
N GLN A 416 17.64 -15.74 8.97
CA GLN A 416 17.91 -14.73 10.00
C GLN A 416 18.91 -15.20 11.06
N LEU A 417 18.87 -16.49 11.40
CA LEU A 417 19.79 -17.09 12.36
C LEU A 417 21.16 -17.34 11.73
N LEU A 418 21.25 -17.71 10.45
CA LEU A 418 22.52 -17.83 9.73
C LEU A 418 23.35 -16.54 9.75
N GLU A 419 22.69 -15.38 9.71
CA GLU A 419 23.34 -14.06 9.74
C GLU A 419 23.86 -13.65 11.14
N ARG A 420 23.52 -14.38 12.20
CA ARG A 420 24.01 -14.08 13.56
C ARG A 420 25.50 -14.42 13.72
N ASN A 421 26.10 -13.80 14.74
CA ASN A 421 27.48 -14.09 15.11
C ASN A 421 27.59 -15.37 15.97
N TRP A 422 27.87 -16.50 15.31
CA TRP A 422 28.03 -17.83 15.94
C TRP A 422 29.41 -18.10 16.56
N PHE A 423 30.34 -17.13 16.55
CA PHE A 423 31.71 -17.37 17.02
C PHE A 423 31.80 -17.80 18.49
N LEU A 424 30.89 -17.35 19.36
CA LEU A 424 30.87 -17.75 20.78
C LEU A 424 30.46 -19.21 20.97
N SER A 425 29.46 -19.65 20.21
CA SER A 425 28.92 -21.02 20.23
C SER A 425 29.92 -22.06 19.74
N LEU A 426 30.70 -21.71 18.71
CA LEU A 426 31.74 -22.57 18.13
C LEU A 426 32.98 -22.76 19.05
N HIS A 427 33.04 -22.08 20.19
CA HIS A 427 34.03 -22.32 21.23
C HIS A 427 33.54 -23.25 22.35
N SER A 428 32.25 -23.61 22.34
CA SER A 428 31.65 -24.52 23.30
C SER A 428 31.66 -25.96 22.77
N ASP A 429 32.44 -26.84 23.41
CA ASP A 429 32.47 -28.27 23.09
C ASP A 429 31.07 -28.91 23.20
N PHE A 430 30.26 -28.39 24.12
CA PHE A 430 28.88 -28.83 24.35
C PHE A 430 27.95 -28.49 23.19
N GLU A 431 27.99 -27.25 22.69
CA GLU A 431 27.08 -26.82 21.61
C GLU A 431 27.39 -27.51 20.29
N ILE A 432 28.68 -27.72 19.98
CA ILE A 432 29.10 -28.52 18.83
C ILE A 432 28.64 -29.97 18.97
N ALA A 433 28.82 -30.58 20.15
CA ALA A 433 28.40 -31.96 20.39
C ALA A 433 26.88 -32.11 20.28
N ASN A 434 26.10 -31.17 20.82
CA ASN A 434 24.64 -31.18 20.72
C ASN A 434 24.17 -31.03 19.28
N ALA A 435 24.70 -30.06 18.53
CA ALA A 435 24.32 -29.86 17.13
C ALA A 435 24.61 -31.10 16.27
N LEU A 436 25.75 -31.76 16.48
CA LEU A 436 26.09 -33.00 15.79
C LEU A 436 25.18 -34.16 16.22
N SER A 437 24.93 -34.31 17.53
CA SER A 437 24.03 -35.33 18.05
C SER A 437 22.63 -35.18 17.48
N PHE A 438 22.07 -33.96 17.52
CA PHE A 438 20.80 -33.61 16.91
C PHE A 438 20.76 -33.93 15.41
N SER A 439 21.79 -33.51 14.68
CA SER A 439 21.89 -33.79 13.23
C SER A 439 21.93 -35.29 12.92
N PHE A 440 22.61 -36.11 13.74
CA PHE A 440 22.58 -37.56 13.54
C PHE A 440 21.26 -38.20 14.00
N GLN A 441 20.57 -37.62 14.98
CA GLN A 441 19.25 -38.08 15.41
C GLN A 441 18.20 -37.92 14.31
N THR A 442 18.23 -36.80 13.58
CA THR A 442 17.34 -36.57 12.43
C THR A 442 17.64 -37.50 11.25
N LEU A 443 18.86 -38.04 11.17
CA LEU A 443 19.32 -38.96 10.12
C LEU A 443 19.15 -40.45 10.49
N VAL A 444 18.51 -40.77 11.62
CA VAL A 444 18.24 -42.17 12.00
C VAL A 444 17.36 -42.85 10.94
N GLY A 445 17.78 -44.04 10.48
CA GLY A 445 17.15 -44.78 9.40
C GLY A 445 17.75 -44.51 8.02
N GLN A 446 18.50 -43.41 7.86
CA GLN A 446 19.19 -43.07 6.62
C GLN A 446 20.59 -43.70 6.50
N THR A 447 21.17 -43.68 5.30
CA THR A 447 22.51 -44.19 5.01
C THR A 447 23.42 -43.08 4.53
N ILE A 448 24.52 -42.81 5.23
CA ILE A 448 25.49 -41.75 4.92
C ILE A 448 26.87 -42.39 4.80
N ALA A 449 27.59 -42.12 3.71
CA ALA A 449 28.91 -42.71 3.42
C ALA A 449 29.00 -44.23 3.71
N GLN A 450 27.99 -44.99 3.26
CA GLN A 450 27.85 -46.45 3.45
C GLN A 450 27.64 -46.91 4.91
N PHE A 451 27.31 -45.99 5.81
CA PHE A 451 26.94 -46.26 7.19
C PHE A 451 25.44 -46.02 7.38
N LYS A 452 24.67 -47.08 7.65
CA LYS A 452 23.25 -46.97 7.98
C LYS A 452 23.08 -46.67 9.45
N ILE A 453 22.52 -45.51 9.79
CA ILE A 453 22.35 -45.07 11.19
C ILE A 453 21.11 -45.76 11.77
N GLU A 454 21.29 -46.51 12.86
CA GLU A 454 20.18 -47.17 13.57
C GLU A 454 19.77 -46.39 14.82
N ARG A 455 20.74 -45.80 15.52
CA ARG A 455 20.50 -45.13 16.80
C ARG A 455 21.61 -44.15 17.15
N VAL A 456 21.23 -43.03 17.75
CA VAL A 456 22.16 -42.09 18.41
C VAL A 456 21.80 -42.01 19.90
N THR A 457 22.81 -42.01 20.77
CA THR A 457 22.58 -41.92 22.22
C THR A 457 23.75 -41.25 22.93
N ASP A 458 23.44 -40.43 23.93
CA ASP A 458 24.37 -39.80 24.87
C ASP A 458 24.70 -40.70 26.08
N GLU A 459 24.06 -41.87 26.19
CA GLU A 459 24.29 -42.84 27.25
C GLU A 459 25.54 -43.71 26.97
N ILE A 460 26.68 -43.22 27.46
CA ILE A 460 27.96 -43.92 27.41
C ILE A 460 28.26 -44.56 28.77
N GLU A 461 28.17 -45.88 28.83
CA GLU A 461 28.47 -46.68 30.02
C GLU A 461 29.88 -47.29 29.96
N PRO A 462 30.64 -47.35 31.07
CA PRO A 462 30.26 -46.88 32.41
C PRO A 462 30.38 -45.35 32.59
N LYS A 463 29.32 -44.69 33.09
CA LYS A 463 29.27 -43.22 33.25
C LYS A 463 30.41 -42.68 34.13
N GLN A 464 30.78 -43.41 35.20
CA GLN A 464 31.87 -43.03 36.11
C GLN A 464 33.24 -42.99 35.43
N GLU A 465 33.46 -43.83 34.42
CA GLU A 465 34.73 -43.89 33.70
C GLU A 465 34.79 -42.88 32.54
N ASN A 466 33.66 -42.66 31.87
CA ASN A 466 33.57 -41.70 30.76
C ASN A 466 33.71 -40.24 31.25
N GLN A 467 33.08 -39.88 32.37
CA GLN A 467 33.07 -38.50 32.89
C GLN A 467 32.66 -37.45 31.84
N ASN A 468 31.76 -37.82 30.92
CA ASN A 468 31.26 -36.99 29.81
C ASN A 468 32.33 -36.54 28.79
N TYR A 469 33.48 -37.24 28.70
CA TYR A 469 34.51 -36.93 27.70
C TYR A 469 34.14 -37.43 26.29
N ILE A 470 33.42 -38.55 26.20
CA ILE A 470 32.69 -38.97 24.99
C ILE A 470 31.25 -38.48 25.17
N GLN A 471 30.81 -37.53 24.34
CA GLN A 471 29.50 -36.87 24.54
C GLN A 471 28.34 -37.72 24.03
N PHE A 472 28.53 -38.44 22.92
CA PHE A 472 27.51 -39.33 22.38
C PHE A 472 28.12 -40.43 21.52
N LYS A 473 27.33 -41.44 21.19
CA LYS A 473 27.68 -42.51 20.25
C LYS A 473 26.61 -42.71 19.19
N ILE A 474 27.08 -43.07 18.01
CA ILE A 474 26.25 -43.46 16.87
C ILE A 474 26.38 -44.97 16.70
N VAL A 475 25.25 -45.67 16.61
CA VAL A 475 25.18 -47.10 16.36
C VAL A 475 24.53 -47.31 15.00
N GLY A 476 25.13 -48.17 14.19
CA GLY A 476 24.63 -48.44 12.85
C GLY A 476 25.25 -49.67 12.22
N ILE A 477 25.02 -49.83 10.92
CA ILE A 477 25.54 -50.93 10.12
C ILE A 477 26.51 -50.35 9.07
N GLN A 478 27.71 -50.91 9.02
CA GLN A 478 28.71 -50.62 8.00
C GLN A 478 29.22 -51.95 7.44
N LYS A 479 29.14 -52.13 6.11
CA LYS A 479 29.51 -53.40 5.43
C LYS A 479 28.90 -54.64 6.10
N GLU A 480 27.59 -54.59 6.36
CA GLU A 480 26.80 -55.66 7.00
C GLU A 480 27.19 -56.03 8.45
N ARG A 481 28.10 -55.27 9.07
CA ARG A 481 28.48 -55.44 10.48
C ARG A 481 27.97 -54.28 11.32
N ARG A 482 27.52 -54.61 12.53
CA ARG A 482 27.13 -53.61 13.52
C ARG A 482 28.37 -52.85 14.01
N SER A 483 28.33 -51.54 13.94
CA SER A 483 29.41 -50.63 14.30
C SER A 483 28.89 -49.53 15.22
N SER A 484 29.68 -49.16 16.23
CA SER A 484 29.40 -48.12 17.22
C SER A 484 30.55 -47.12 17.27
N ILE A 485 30.27 -45.86 16.93
CA ILE A 485 31.24 -44.77 16.88
C ILE A 485 31.01 -43.88 18.07
N GLY A 486 31.99 -43.76 18.98
CA GLY A 486 31.94 -42.77 20.07
C GLY A 486 32.56 -41.47 19.64
N ILE A 487 31.87 -40.36 19.91
CA ILE A 487 32.26 -39.02 19.46
C ILE A 487 32.64 -38.18 20.66
N ALA A 488 33.87 -37.66 20.62
CA ALA A 488 34.37 -36.67 21.55
C ALA A 488 34.68 -35.35 20.84
N VAL A 489 34.07 -34.27 21.27
CA VAL A 489 34.38 -32.91 20.84
C VAL A 489 35.33 -32.27 21.85
N SER A 490 36.44 -31.71 21.37
CA SER A 490 37.38 -30.99 22.24
C SER A 490 38.11 -29.88 21.48
N GLN A 491 37.69 -28.64 21.67
CA GLN A 491 38.31 -27.40 21.18
C GLN A 491 39.19 -26.73 22.26
N SER A 492 39.33 -27.33 23.45
CA SER A 492 40.17 -26.79 24.52
C SER A 492 41.64 -26.61 24.09
N ARG A 493 42.25 -25.49 24.51
CA ARG A 493 43.71 -25.26 24.37
C ARG A 493 44.54 -25.88 25.49
N ASN A 494 43.89 -26.48 26.50
CA ASN A 494 44.56 -27.08 27.64
C ASN A 494 44.92 -28.55 27.36
N GLY A 495 46.21 -28.85 27.29
CA GLY A 495 46.71 -30.21 27.06
C GLY A 495 46.28 -31.24 28.10
N ARG A 496 45.90 -30.83 29.32
CA ARG A 496 45.33 -31.75 30.33
C ARG A 496 43.94 -32.24 29.94
N THR A 497 43.09 -31.33 29.44
CA THR A 497 41.73 -31.65 28.99
C THR A 497 41.77 -32.54 27.75
N VAL A 498 42.61 -32.18 26.78
CA VAL A 498 42.78 -32.99 25.56
C VAL A 498 43.35 -34.38 25.89
N GLY A 499 44.31 -34.46 26.82
CA GLY A 499 44.81 -35.76 27.30
C GLY A 499 43.76 -36.59 28.02
N ALA A 500 42.88 -35.97 28.80
CA ALA A 500 41.78 -36.70 29.44
C ALA A 500 40.82 -37.30 28.40
N VAL A 501 40.49 -36.56 27.34
CA VAL A 501 39.68 -37.03 26.20
C VAL A 501 40.36 -38.20 25.48
N LEU A 502 41.62 -38.04 25.09
CA LEU A 502 42.37 -39.09 24.37
C LEU A 502 42.47 -40.39 25.17
N LYS A 503 42.66 -40.32 26.49
CA LYS A 503 42.65 -41.49 27.37
C LYS A 503 41.33 -42.27 27.35
N ARG A 504 40.19 -41.59 27.16
CA ARG A 504 38.88 -42.25 27.06
C ARG A 504 38.69 -42.82 25.65
N LEU A 505 39.10 -42.08 24.62
CA LEU A 505 39.02 -42.56 23.24
C LEU A 505 39.90 -43.80 22.99
N LEU A 506 41.03 -43.93 23.69
CA LEU A 506 41.88 -45.14 23.70
C LEU A 506 41.22 -46.35 24.36
N ARG A 507 40.24 -46.13 25.25
CA ARG A 507 39.51 -47.17 25.98
C ARG A 507 38.11 -47.36 25.40
N GLY A 508 37.99 -47.24 24.07
CA GLY A 508 36.70 -47.32 23.37
C GLY A 508 35.98 -48.66 23.59
N ASP A 509 36.74 -49.74 23.73
CA ASP A 509 36.28 -51.09 24.05
C ASP A 509 35.50 -51.16 25.38
N VAL A 510 35.98 -50.46 26.42
CA VAL A 510 35.31 -50.34 27.72
C VAL A 510 33.90 -49.75 27.57
N PHE A 511 33.71 -48.89 26.57
CA PHE A 511 32.44 -48.21 26.28
C PHE A 511 31.60 -48.93 25.21
N GLY A 512 32.03 -50.12 24.76
CA GLY A 512 31.36 -50.89 23.70
C GLY A 512 31.41 -50.21 22.33
N LEU A 513 32.49 -49.48 22.04
CA LEU A 513 32.69 -48.74 20.81
C LEU A 513 33.60 -49.52 19.86
N THR A 514 33.18 -49.69 18.62
CA THR A 514 34.03 -50.27 17.56
C THR A 514 35.01 -49.24 17.00
N ARG A 515 34.69 -47.94 17.12
CA ARG A 515 35.55 -46.84 16.71
C ARG A 515 35.35 -45.62 17.60
N THR A 516 36.39 -44.80 17.71
CA THR A 516 36.32 -43.52 18.40
C THR A 516 36.73 -42.38 17.48
N CYS A 517 36.06 -41.24 17.61
CA CYS A 517 36.21 -40.06 16.77
C CYS A 517 36.47 -38.82 17.64
N LEU A 518 37.57 -38.12 17.36
CA LEU A 518 37.87 -36.81 17.93
C LEU A 518 37.47 -35.73 16.95
N ILE A 519 36.61 -34.82 17.40
CA ILE A 519 36.18 -33.64 16.65
C ILE A 519 36.92 -32.43 17.23
N ARG A 520 37.91 -31.93 16.48
CA ARG A 520 38.82 -30.87 16.92
C ARG A 520 39.35 -30.08 15.73
N SER A 521 39.40 -28.74 15.83
CA SER A 521 40.00 -27.94 14.76
C SER A 521 41.47 -28.29 14.53
N LYS A 522 41.88 -28.51 13.27
CA LYS A 522 43.27 -28.75 12.86
C LYS A 522 44.19 -27.56 13.14
N THR A 523 43.63 -26.36 13.26
CA THR A 523 44.36 -25.16 13.70
C THR A 523 44.84 -25.29 15.14
N LEU A 524 44.13 -26.05 15.97
CA LEU A 524 44.47 -26.35 17.36
C LEU A 524 45.29 -27.65 17.45
N LYS A 525 46.43 -27.68 16.75
CA LYS A 525 47.32 -28.86 16.72
C LYS A 525 47.60 -29.40 18.12
N ILE A 526 47.61 -30.72 18.25
CA ILE A 526 48.05 -31.39 19.48
C ILE A 526 49.56 -31.26 19.54
N SER A 527 50.06 -30.47 20.50
CA SER A 527 51.48 -30.15 20.57
C SER A 527 52.32 -31.40 20.90
N PRO A 528 53.43 -31.65 20.19
CA PRO A 528 54.39 -32.69 20.55
C PRO A 528 54.95 -32.57 21.97
N THR A 529 54.90 -31.37 22.56
CA THR A 529 55.36 -31.11 23.93
C THR A 529 54.34 -31.51 25.01
N TRP A 530 53.11 -31.87 24.63
CA TRP A 530 52.09 -32.28 25.59
C TRP A 530 52.31 -33.73 26.02
N LYS A 531 52.10 -34.01 27.31
CA LYS A 531 52.12 -35.39 27.84
C LYS A 531 51.10 -36.32 27.16
N ALA A 532 50.08 -35.75 26.52
CA ALA A 532 49.03 -36.44 25.78
C ALA A 532 49.44 -36.83 24.35
N TYR A 533 50.58 -36.35 23.84
CA TYR A 533 50.98 -36.58 22.46
C TYR A 533 51.25 -38.08 22.13
N PRO A 534 51.92 -38.86 23.00
CA PRO A 534 52.05 -40.31 22.77
C PRO A 534 50.71 -41.05 22.75
N GLU A 535 49.74 -40.59 23.56
CA GLU A 535 48.38 -41.13 23.61
C GLU A 535 47.65 -40.84 22.30
N PHE A 536 47.83 -39.64 21.74
CA PHE A 536 47.31 -39.27 20.43
C PHE A 536 47.91 -40.10 19.28
N GLU A 537 49.24 -40.27 19.23
CA GLU A 537 49.87 -41.10 18.19
C GLU A 537 49.44 -42.56 18.28
N THR A 538 49.28 -43.08 19.49
CA THR A 538 48.76 -44.44 19.72
C THR A 538 47.31 -44.55 19.25
N TRP A 539 46.46 -43.59 19.62
CA TRP A 539 45.05 -43.57 19.25
C TRP A 539 44.85 -43.46 17.74
N GLN A 540 45.56 -42.55 17.08
CA GLN A 540 45.41 -42.32 15.65
C GLN A 540 45.98 -43.48 14.81
N ASN A 541 47.17 -43.98 15.16
CA ASN A 541 47.88 -44.95 14.31
C ASN A 541 47.62 -46.42 14.67
N ARG A 542 47.37 -46.74 15.95
CA ARG A 542 47.14 -48.14 16.40
C ARG A 542 45.67 -48.47 16.57
N GLU A 543 44.92 -47.61 17.26
CA GLU A 543 43.48 -47.81 17.51
C GLU A 543 42.58 -47.29 16.37
N ARG A 544 43.19 -46.84 15.26
CA ARG A 544 42.51 -46.31 14.07
C ARG A 544 41.50 -45.20 14.40
N GLY A 545 41.83 -44.39 15.41
CA GLY A 545 41.04 -43.25 15.84
C GLY A 545 40.92 -42.20 14.75
N LEU A 546 39.69 -41.71 14.53
CA LEU A 546 39.40 -40.75 13.48
C LEU A 546 39.44 -39.32 14.01
N TRP A 547 40.32 -38.48 13.47
CA TRP A 547 40.33 -37.04 13.78
C TRP A 547 39.63 -36.25 12.67
N VAL A 548 38.43 -35.74 12.97
CA VAL A 548 37.66 -34.87 12.08
C VAL A 548 37.92 -33.40 12.42
N ASP A 549 38.23 -32.62 11.39
CA ASP A 549 38.41 -31.17 11.52
C ASP A 549 37.06 -30.48 11.71
N VAL A 550 37.03 -29.44 12.53
CA VAL A 550 35.85 -28.58 12.67
C VAL A 550 36.05 -27.36 11.79
N ASN A 551 35.40 -27.35 10.63
CA ASN A 551 35.29 -26.15 9.81
C ASN A 551 34.15 -25.27 10.33
N LEU A 552 34.49 -24.06 10.75
CA LEU A 552 33.54 -23.10 11.33
C LEU A 552 32.38 -22.78 10.40
N LYS A 553 32.63 -22.71 9.08
CA LYS A 553 31.58 -22.39 8.11
C LYS A 553 30.59 -23.54 7.90
N GLU A 554 31.08 -24.77 8.01
CA GLU A 554 30.26 -25.98 7.85
C GLU A 554 29.41 -26.24 9.10
N MET A 555 29.89 -25.89 10.29
CA MET A 555 29.13 -26.14 11.53
C MET A 555 27.95 -25.18 11.76
N ILE A 556 27.97 -23.99 11.16
CA ILE A 556 26.95 -22.95 11.40
C ILE A 556 25.53 -23.45 11.07
N PRO A 557 25.25 -24.04 9.89
CA PRO A 557 23.92 -24.60 9.61
C PRO A 557 23.43 -25.61 10.64
N LEU A 558 24.32 -26.49 11.13
CA LEU A 558 23.95 -27.50 12.14
C LEU A 558 23.60 -26.87 13.49
N LEU A 559 24.34 -25.84 13.91
CA LEU A 559 24.06 -25.09 15.12
C LEU A 559 22.73 -24.34 15.03
N VAL A 560 22.44 -23.72 13.88
CA VAL A 560 21.18 -23.03 13.64
C VAL A 560 20.00 -24.00 13.74
N LEU A 561 20.07 -25.15 13.07
CA LEU A 561 19.00 -26.16 13.13
C LEU A 561 18.76 -26.65 14.56
N CYS A 562 19.84 -26.89 15.32
CA CYS A 562 19.74 -27.29 16.72
C CYS A 562 19.09 -26.20 17.59
N GLU A 563 19.50 -24.93 17.45
CA GLU A 563 18.88 -23.82 18.22
C GLU A 563 17.41 -23.64 17.84
N MET A 564 17.09 -23.71 16.55
CA MET A 564 15.70 -23.63 16.07
C MET A 564 14.84 -24.72 16.69
N TYR A 565 15.36 -25.95 16.77
CA TYR A 565 14.64 -27.08 17.37
C TYR A 565 14.46 -26.90 18.88
N GLU A 566 15.55 -26.62 19.61
CA GLU A 566 15.53 -26.44 21.07
C GLU A 566 14.65 -25.25 21.52
N ARG A 567 14.51 -24.23 20.66
CA ARG A 567 13.77 -22.99 20.96
C ARG A 567 12.61 -22.75 20.00
N CYS A 568 12.01 -23.81 19.46
CA CYS A 568 10.96 -23.70 18.43
C CYS A 568 9.78 -22.81 18.86
N GLU A 569 9.39 -22.87 20.13
CA GLU A 569 8.34 -22.03 20.72
C GLU A 569 8.65 -20.52 20.63
N LEU A 570 9.92 -20.13 20.82
CA LEU A 570 10.37 -18.73 20.77
C LEU A 570 10.22 -18.16 19.35
N TYR A 571 10.37 -19.00 18.34
CA TYR A 571 10.20 -18.65 16.93
C TYR A 571 8.77 -18.88 16.41
N GLN A 572 7.85 -19.32 17.29
CA GLN A 572 6.50 -19.72 16.91
C GLN A 572 6.49 -20.77 15.79
N LEU A 573 7.41 -21.73 15.88
CA LEU A 573 7.54 -22.89 15.01
C LEU A 573 7.18 -24.16 15.80
N THR A 574 6.82 -25.21 15.09
CA THR A 574 6.63 -26.56 15.67
C THR A 574 7.81 -27.46 15.27
N GLU A 575 8.11 -28.46 16.10
CA GLU A 575 9.16 -29.45 15.81
C GLU A 575 8.94 -30.13 14.44
N ALA A 576 7.68 -30.48 14.13
CA ALA A 576 7.32 -31.10 12.85
C ALA A 576 7.67 -30.22 11.64
N GLN A 577 7.43 -28.90 11.71
CA GLN A 577 7.78 -27.96 10.65
C GLN A 577 9.29 -27.86 10.42
N ILE A 578 10.08 -27.95 11.50
CA ILE A 578 11.55 -27.91 11.41
C ILE A 578 12.07 -29.21 10.79
N LEU A 579 11.55 -30.35 11.20
CA LEU A 579 11.94 -31.65 10.64
C LEU A 579 11.54 -31.77 9.15
N GLU A 580 10.35 -31.29 8.79
CA GLU A 580 9.90 -31.23 7.39
C GLU A 580 10.78 -30.29 6.55
N PHE A 581 11.18 -29.14 7.10
CA PHE A 581 12.13 -28.23 6.44
C PHE A 581 13.49 -28.91 6.21
N ILE A 582 14.03 -29.62 7.20
CA ILE A 582 15.30 -30.34 7.08
C ILE A 582 15.23 -31.40 5.98
N ASP A 583 14.15 -32.18 5.93
CA ASP A 583 13.94 -33.22 4.92
C ASP A 583 13.80 -32.63 3.50
N ARG A 584 12.99 -31.58 3.35
CA ARG A 584 12.76 -30.91 2.06
C ARG A 584 13.99 -30.22 1.50
N THR A 585 14.80 -29.61 2.36
CA THR A 585 15.99 -28.84 1.96
C THR A 585 17.25 -29.69 1.84
N GLN A 586 17.24 -30.92 2.37
CA GLN A 586 18.38 -31.83 2.32
C GLN A 586 19.67 -31.21 2.89
N ILE A 587 19.56 -30.25 3.83
CA ILE A 587 20.71 -29.52 4.40
C ILE A 587 21.73 -30.45 5.07
N LEU A 588 21.26 -31.60 5.57
CA LEU A 588 22.10 -32.60 6.23
C LEU A 588 22.68 -33.64 5.24
N ASP A 589 22.12 -33.74 4.03
CA ASP A 589 22.55 -34.69 3.03
C ASP A 589 23.91 -34.28 2.48
N ASN A 590 24.86 -35.22 2.49
CA ASN A 590 26.25 -34.99 2.08
C ASN A 590 26.97 -33.87 2.87
N HIS A 591 26.54 -33.60 4.11
CA HIS A 591 27.23 -32.61 4.96
C HIS A 591 28.66 -33.09 5.26
N PRO A 592 29.73 -32.35 4.87
CA PRO A 592 31.11 -32.87 4.87
C PRO A 592 31.59 -33.36 6.23
N THR A 593 31.26 -32.65 7.31
CA THR A 593 31.62 -33.05 8.67
C THR A 593 30.87 -34.31 9.13
N LEU A 594 29.60 -34.48 8.75
CA LEU A 594 28.80 -35.65 9.14
C LEU A 594 29.29 -36.88 8.39
N GLU A 595 29.54 -36.74 7.08
CA GLU A 595 30.15 -37.80 6.27
C GLU A 595 31.51 -38.22 6.81
N ALA A 596 32.40 -37.26 7.10
CA ALA A 596 33.73 -37.54 7.61
C ALA A 596 33.68 -38.40 8.88
N ILE A 597 32.77 -38.13 9.81
CA ILE A 597 32.62 -38.88 11.07
C ILE A 597 32.26 -40.36 10.82
N VAL A 598 31.43 -40.66 9.82
CA VAL A 598 30.94 -42.02 9.56
C VAL A 598 31.75 -42.75 8.47
N GLN A 599 32.53 -42.05 7.65
CA GLN A 599 33.40 -42.62 6.62
C GLN A 599 34.32 -43.73 7.18
N PRO A 600 34.55 -44.83 6.44
CA PRO A 600 35.45 -45.90 6.86
C PRO A 600 36.91 -45.41 6.94
N PRO A 601 37.76 -46.01 7.79
CA PRO A 601 39.19 -45.70 7.79
C PRO A 601 39.83 -46.10 6.46
N PRO A 602 40.92 -45.43 6.02
CA PRO A 602 41.46 -45.56 4.66
C PRO A 602 41.97 -46.95 4.24
N ASP A 603 42.16 -47.92 5.14
CA ASP A 603 42.69 -49.27 4.83
C ASP A 603 41.64 -50.39 4.81
N ASP A 604 40.36 -50.04 4.69
CA ASP A 604 39.27 -51.01 4.65
C ASP A 604 38.97 -51.45 3.19
N THR A 605 40.01 -51.68 2.39
CA THR A 605 39.92 -52.39 1.10
C THR A 605 39.91 -53.90 1.37
N PRO A 606 38.99 -54.68 0.75
CA PRO A 606 38.97 -56.12 0.96
C PRO A 606 40.22 -56.75 0.33
N GLU A 607 40.98 -57.50 1.13
CA GLU A 607 41.86 -58.55 0.63
C GLU A 607 40.99 -59.56 -0.13
N THR A 608 40.98 -59.46 -1.46
CA THR A 608 40.31 -60.43 -2.33
C THR A 608 41.02 -61.78 -2.25
N ALA A 609 40.31 -62.75 -1.68
CA ALA A 609 40.57 -64.16 -1.84
C ALA A 609 40.35 -64.59 -3.31
N SER A 610 41.36 -65.29 -3.82
CA SER A 610 41.37 -66.32 -4.88
C SER A 610 40.04 -66.72 -5.56
N GLU A 611 39.95 -66.58 -6.90
CA GLU A 611 39.99 -67.67 -7.91
C GLU A 611 39.47 -67.20 -9.28
N MET A 612 40.20 -67.60 -10.34
CA MET A 612 39.82 -67.90 -11.74
C MET A 612 38.74 -67.01 -12.42
N ASP A 613 38.94 -66.40 -13.57
CA ASP A 613 39.23 -67.08 -14.84
C ASP A 613 39.65 -66.06 -15.93
N ASN A 614 40.30 -66.60 -16.96
CA ASN A 614 40.89 -65.98 -18.13
C ASN A 614 39.93 -65.05 -18.91
N THR A 615 40.46 -64.01 -19.58
CA THR A 615 40.50 -63.94 -21.07
C THR A 615 41.44 -62.81 -21.53
N TYR A 616 42.31 -63.16 -22.49
CA TYR A 616 43.22 -62.33 -23.26
C TYR A 616 42.55 -61.15 -24.01
N SER A 617 43.20 -59.99 -24.08
CA SER A 617 43.89 -59.48 -25.29
C SER A 617 44.21 -57.97 -25.20
N GLN A 618 45.51 -57.65 -25.38
CA GLN A 618 46.11 -56.62 -26.27
C GLN A 618 45.27 -55.36 -26.61
N SER A 619 45.76 -54.11 -26.61
CA SER A 619 47.11 -53.57 -26.77
C SER A 619 47.05 -52.03 -26.75
N SER A 620 48.13 -51.41 -26.25
CA SER A 620 48.81 -50.25 -26.86
C SER A 620 48.14 -48.87 -26.99
N GLN A 621 48.85 -47.92 -26.35
CA GLN A 621 49.32 -46.64 -26.90
C GLN A 621 48.60 -45.34 -26.50
N THR A 622 49.45 -44.53 -25.85
CA THR A 622 49.37 -43.14 -25.43
C THR A 622 49.38 -42.14 -26.60
N PRO A 623 49.09 -40.85 -26.33
CA PRO A 623 48.51 -39.87 -27.24
C PRO A 623 49.52 -38.88 -27.82
N THR A 624 49.14 -38.16 -28.89
CA THR A 624 49.00 -36.68 -29.03
C THR A 624 49.12 -36.26 -30.52
N PRO A 625 49.01 -34.97 -30.93
CA PRO A 625 47.98 -33.94 -30.73
C PRO A 625 47.61 -33.27 -32.09
N SER A 626 46.93 -32.10 -32.04
CA SER A 626 47.14 -30.90 -32.91
C SER A 626 45.91 -30.35 -33.66
N THR A 627 45.34 -29.27 -33.09
CA THR A 627 45.13 -27.91 -33.66
C THR A 627 44.49 -27.64 -35.03
N LEU A 628 43.93 -26.42 -35.08
CA LEU A 628 43.58 -25.52 -36.21
C LEU A 628 42.06 -25.47 -36.46
N THR A 629 41.38 -24.32 -36.50
CA THR A 629 41.79 -23.01 -37.00
C THR A 629 40.76 -21.94 -36.61
N ASP A 630 41.26 -20.80 -36.13
CA ASP A 630 40.71 -19.43 -36.26
C ASP A 630 40.54 -19.05 -37.75
N PRO A 631 39.81 -17.97 -38.18
CA PRO A 631 40.22 -16.60 -37.79
C PRO A 631 39.24 -15.39 -37.98
N LEU A 632 39.71 -14.23 -37.47
CA LEU A 632 39.56 -12.83 -37.95
C LEU A 632 38.16 -12.16 -37.81
N CYS A 633 38.01 -10.85 -37.55
CA CYS A 633 38.84 -9.72 -37.12
C CYS A 633 37.88 -8.50 -37.01
N ASP A 634 38.20 -7.53 -36.16
CA ASP A 634 38.04 -6.06 -36.36
C ASP A 634 37.64 -5.30 -35.08
N ASP A 635 38.68 -4.78 -34.43
CA ASP A 635 38.73 -3.53 -33.66
C ASP A 635 38.39 -2.30 -34.56
N PRO A 636 38.13 -1.05 -34.09
CA PRO A 636 38.90 -0.35 -33.03
C PRO A 636 38.10 0.76 -32.25
N PRO A 637 38.71 1.81 -31.65
CA PRO A 637 39.30 1.82 -30.30
C PRO A 637 38.83 3.06 -29.46
N TYR A 638 39.57 3.38 -28.39
CA TYR A 638 39.51 4.55 -27.46
C TYR A 638 38.73 4.33 -26.16
N SER A 639 39.10 4.88 -25.00
CA SER A 639 40.35 5.01 -24.24
C SER A 639 40.01 5.78 -22.94
N PHE A 640 40.77 5.54 -21.88
CA PHE A 640 41.04 6.44 -20.73
C PHE A 640 40.02 6.60 -19.58
N GLN A 641 40.53 6.18 -18.41
CA GLN A 641 40.65 6.90 -17.13
C GLN A 641 39.57 6.84 -16.04
N GLN A 642 40.00 6.22 -14.94
CA GLN A 642 39.69 6.56 -13.56
C GLN A 642 40.24 7.97 -13.24
N ASP A 643 39.48 8.79 -12.50
CA ASP A 643 39.81 9.23 -11.13
C ASP A 643 38.89 10.38 -10.63
N GLU A 644 38.50 10.24 -9.37
CA GLU A 644 38.22 11.24 -8.31
C GLU A 644 37.38 12.52 -8.58
N LEU A 645 36.21 12.59 -7.89
CA LEU A 645 35.88 13.59 -6.87
C LEU A 645 34.67 13.16 -6.01
#